data_AF-A0A9D2ACS3-F1
#
_entry.id   AF-A0A9D2ACS3-F1
#
_cell.length_a   1.000
_cell.length_b   1.000
_cell.length_c   1.000
_cell.angle_alpha   90.00
_cell.angle_beta   90.00
_cell.angle_gamma   90.00
#
_symmetry.space_group_name_H-M   'P 1'
#
loop_
_entity.id
_entity.type
_entity.pdbx_description
1 polymer ?
#
loop_
_entity_poly.entity_id
_entity_poly.type
_entity_poly.pdbx_seq_one_letter_code
_entity_poly.pdbx_strand_id
1 'polypeptide(L)'
;MKTKYRRRRALAAVLAVAALAAVAGLVWLLVLLVRGIGSLGTLDMRAPKDVKAVVLAADWSSYFDTSRTTEEQRAFLESTLDEAAGLGANTVLLSGRVDNDPAQVLFRVKGKDLAVATAEAVTENDKFLSKFDPVQYLMKQAKERDMQVALIATDDGGQPLAQGSALPEWLEKAAKDYKLALYGLDEASAAARDAAKAEAESLAAETGEETEPEQPLLTYVALTEGSEAPALLRKDGDAALLAAAWQLEAGRGLVLGELGSLLADGSDAAVALRFVSGEALPDVLAKDVPATLSIVTPATGATLYTENVYLIGTSDPAQPLTVNGTTVERTGDMGVWGLLVPLNMGANDITAVQGENTVTITVTRSTYSGGGSGAARPDGSVAAAPGQKLRITQPLASLLTDYSNDDSIQMTAYEGAVATVKKSVSFVRSNRRTYAYQLENGGYILAKDCELLDPSTPGAAFTGAERSTEGNMEVFTFGGSGTPLYTHTWEAGELTLTFLSASFSGEMPADLGFGGATVTAQPTEEGGFSLHFVFNDADPLWGYHVRYTAEGGTQILLKHQPKRSDAETGPLTGVTVMLDPGHGGTDMGAVGSTSENFPQEKDLNLAEALAAKYRLEQLGATVLMTRSDDSFPTLGDRVKALNDAAPDFFISVHHNSTNLDKDTNGLVGTECYWFYTEGKPLAQALMDRMTSATGREARGVFYNYFYVTRSNICPAVLLETGFVSSPTEYQSCAGDLGLWAEGGAIAQAVLDCVPG
;
A
#
# COMPACT_ATOMS: atom_id res chain seq x y z
N MET A 1 73.17 -6.83 76.44
CA MET A 1 73.02 -6.40 75.02
C MET A 1 72.08 -7.27 74.16
N LYS A 2 71.52 -8.41 74.61
CA LYS A 2 70.74 -9.33 73.73
C LYS A 2 69.22 -9.02 73.56
N THR A 3 68.62 -8.15 74.38
CA THR A 3 67.15 -7.89 74.38
C THR A 3 66.66 -6.94 73.29
N LYS A 4 67.40 -5.87 72.95
CA LYS A 4 67.02 -4.93 71.86
C LYS A 4 66.98 -5.62 70.48
N TYR A 5 67.77 -6.68 70.26
CA TYR A 5 67.81 -7.39 68.98
C TYR A 5 66.58 -8.28 68.74
N ARG A 6 66.07 -8.96 69.78
CA ARG A 6 64.83 -9.77 69.68
C ARG A 6 63.61 -8.91 69.36
N ARG A 7 63.45 -7.73 69.98
CA ARG A 7 62.33 -6.82 69.66
C ARG A 7 62.36 -6.32 68.22
N ARG A 8 63.53 -6.05 67.62
CA ARG A 8 63.62 -5.66 66.20
C ARG A 8 63.23 -6.81 65.25
N ARG A 9 63.64 -8.06 65.51
CA ARG A 9 63.18 -9.22 64.71
C ARG A 9 61.69 -9.50 64.88
N ALA A 10 61.14 -9.36 66.09
CA ALA A 10 59.69 -9.50 66.31
C ALA A 10 58.89 -8.42 65.57
N LEU A 11 59.31 -7.14 65.67
CA LEU A 11 58.64 -6.05 64.96
C LEU A 11 58.77 -6.17 63.44
N ALA A 12 59.93 -6.60 62.92
CA ALA A 12 60.11 -6.86 61.50
C ALA A 12 59.27 -8.05 61.01
N ALA A 13 59.10 -9.10 61.80
CA ALA A 13 58.21 -10.21 61.47
C ALA A 13 56.73 -9.79 61.50
N VAL A 14 56.31 -9.01 62.49
CA VAL A 14 54.94 -8.45 62.54
C VAL A 14 54.68 -7.48 61.39
N LEU A 15 55.65 -6.63 61.03
CA LEU A 15 55.54 -5.75 59.86
C LEU A 15 55.57 -6.53 58.54
N ALA A 16 56.32 -7.63 58.43
CA ALA A 16 56.31 -8.50 57.25
C ALA A 16 54.98 -9.27 57.12
N VAL A 17 54.40 -9.75 58.22
CA VAL A 17 53.07 -10.37 58.23
C VAL A 17 51.98 -9.34 57.97
N ALA A 18 52.08 -8.12 58.51
CA ALA A 18 51.16 -7.03 58.20
C ALA A 18 51.28 -6.57 56.73
N ALA A 19 52.50 -6.54 56.17
CA ALA A 19 52.72 -6.25 54.76
C ALA A 19 52.19 -7.38 53.86
N LEU A 20 52.38 -8.66 54.23
CA LEU A 20 51.79 -9.79 53.51
C LEU A 20 50.26 -9.81 53.63
N ALA A 21 49.69 -9.42 54.78
CA ALA A 21 48.24 -9.26 54.94
C ALA A 21 47.69 -8.05 54.17
N ALA A 22 48.46 -6.95 54.08
CA ALA A 22 48.11 -5.79 53.27
C ALA A 22 48.25 -6.06 51.77
N VAL A 23 49.24 -6.86 51.35
CA VAL A 23 49.41 -7.31 49.96
C VAL A 23 48.37 -8.38 49.60
N ALA A 24 48.06 -9.33 50.49
CA ALA A 24 46.96 -10.27 50.29
C ALA A 24 45.61 -9.54 50.27
N GLY A 25 45.43 -8.53 51.13
CA GLY A 25 44.29 -7.63 51.12
C GLY A 25 44.20 -6.83 49.82
N LEU A 26 45.29 -6.23 49.35
CA LEU A 26 45.36 -5.53 48.06
C LEU A 26 45.14 -6.47 46.88
N VAL A 27 45.66 -7.70 46.90
CA VAL A 27 45.41 -8.71 45.87
C VAL A 27 43.96 -9.19 45.91
N TRP A 28 43.34 -9.30 47.09
CA TRP A 28 41.92 -9.62 47.21
C TRP A 28 41.03 -8.45 46.76
N LEU A 29 41.44 -7.21 47.01
CA LEU A 29 40.79 -5.99 46.51
C LEU A 29 41.03 -5.81 45.00
N LEU A 30 42.17 -6.24 44.47
CA LEU A 30 42.44 -6.28 43.02
C LEU A 30 41.66 -7.42 42.36
N VAL A 31 41.49 -8.56 43.03
CA VAL A 31 40.62 -9.67 42.58
C VAL A 31 39.14 -9.29 42.70
N LEU A 32 38.74 -8.45 43.66
CA LEU A 32 37.39 -7.86 43.71
C LEU A 32 37.22 -6.69 42.75
N LEU A 33 38.28 -5.99 42.34
CA LEU A 33 38.21 -5.06 41.21
C LEU A 33 38.12 -5.83 39.89
N VAL A 34 38.91 -6.88 39.68
CA VAL A 34 38.86 -7.72 38.47
C VAL A 34 37.58 -8.56 38.39
N ARG A 35 37.03 -9.05 39.51
CA ARG A 35 35.74 -9.76 39.56
C ARG A 35 34.52 -8.84 39.74
N GLY A 36 34.70 -7.61 40.22
CA GLY A 36 33.67 -6.55 40.23
C GLY A 36 33.55 -5.84 38.88
N ILE A 37 34.65 -5.74 38.12
CA ILE A 37 34.62 -5.51 36.66
C ILE A 37 34.16 -6.79 35.93
N GLY A 38 34.23 -7.95 36.59
CA GLY A 38 33.48 -9.17 36.23
C GLY A 38 31.96 -9.09 36.48
N SER A 39 31.46 -7.95 37.00
CA SER A 39 30.10 -7.47 36.80
C SER A 39 30.10 -6.04 36.24
N LEU A 40 30.95 -5.78 35.23
CA LEU A 40 30.41 -5.13 34.04
C LEU A 40 29.14 -5.90 33.69
N GLY A 41 28.02 -5.21 33.55
CA GLY A 41 26.79 -5.86 33.12
C GLY A 41 27.03 -6.63 31.82
N THR A 42 26.24 -7.68 31.60
CA THR A 42 25.79 -7.97 30.23
C THR A 42 25.50 -6.63 29.57
N LEU A 43 26.17 -6.35 28.45
CA LEU A 43 26.02 -5.07 27.76
C LEU A 43 24.53 -4.82 27.62
N ASP A 44 24.06 -3.67 28.11
CA ASP A 44 22.64 -3.32 28.16
C ASP A 44 22.21 -2.93 26.74
N MET A 45 22.23 -3.95 25.89
CA MET A 45 21.74 -3.96 24.53
C MET A 45 20.29 -3.54 24.64
N ARG A 46 19.94 -2.40 24.04
CA ARG A 46 18.54 -2.04 23.79
C ARG A 46 17.89 -3.29 23.22
N ALA A 47 16.91 -3.85 23.95
CA ALA A 47 16.30 -5.12 23.58
C ALA A 47 15.84 -5.04 22.11
N PRO A 48 15.88 -6.15 21.32
CA PRO A 48 15.82 -6.10 19.85
C PRO A 48 14.59 -5.41 19.23
N LYS A 49 13.59 -5.06 20.04
CA LYS A 49 12.32 -4.39 19.74
C LYS A 49 12.41 -3.16 18.81
N ASP A 50 13.54 -2.45 18.83
CA ASP A 50 13.70 -1.17 18.10
C ASP A 50 14.76 -1.22 16.99
N VAL A 51 15.37 -2.38 16.70
CA VAL A 51 16.45 -2.47 15.69
C VAL A 51 15.88 -2.27 14.28
N LYS A 52 16.52 -1.40 13.50
CA LYS A 52 16.32 -1.25 12.05
C LYS A 52 17.67 -1.30 11.33
N ALA A 53 17.96 -2.38 10.63
CA ALA A 53 19.25 -2.69 10.07
C ALA A 53 19.32 -2.56 8.53
N VAL A 54 20.56 -2.46 8.03
CA VAL A 54 20.97 -2.61 6.63
C VAL A 54 22.23 -3.47 6.60
N VAL A 55 22.38 -4.37 5.62
CA VAL A 55 23.62 -5.14 5.43
C VAL A 55 24.60 -4.36 4.55
N LEU A 56 25.80 -4.12 5.07
CA LEU A 56 26.94 -3.79 4.23
C LEU A 56 27.29 -5.03 3.37
N ALA A 57 27.15 -4.89 2.06
CA ALA A 57 27.22 -5.95 1.04
C ALA A 57 28.33 -6.98 1.28
N ALA A 58 28.12 -8.24 0.88
CA ALA A 58 29.04 -9.35 1.23
C ALA A 58 30.48 -9.16 0.74
N ASP A 59 30.69 -8.29 -0.27
CA ASP A 59 31.99 -7.93 -0.83
C ASP A 59 32.55 -6.58 -0.34
N TRP A 60 31.89 -5.87 0.60
CA TRP A 60 32.19 -4.47 0.98
C TRP A 60 33.66 -4.24 1.37
N SER A 61 34.34 -5.27 1.90
CA SER A 61 35.78 -5.25 2.20
C SER A 61 36.66 -4.99 0.96
N SER A 62 36.20 -5.35 -0.24
CA SER A 62 36.87 -5.07 -1.52
C SER A 62 36.97 -3.56 -1.80
N TYR A 63 36.06 -2.74 -1.25
CA TYR A 63 36.12 -1.29 -1.38
C TYR A 63 37.37 -0.70 -0.71
N PHE A 64 37.95 -1.41 0.27
CA PHE A 64 39.12 -0.97 1.04
C PHE A 64 40.44 -1.55 0.50
N ASP A 65 40.45 -1.99 -0.76
CA ASP A 65 41.67 -2.35 -1.45
C ASP A 65 42.66 -1.17 -1.59
N THR A 66 43.85 -1.49 -2.06
CA THR A 66 44.99 -0.57 -2.06
C THR A 66 45.07 0.27 -3.34
N SER A 67 44.07 0.20 -4.23
CA SER A 67 43.95 1.03 -5.42
C SER A 67 43.29 2.38 -5.13
N ARG A 68 42.51 2.47 -4.04
CA ARG A 68 41.73 3.64 -3.64
C ARG A 68 42.40 4.45 -2.52
N THR A 69 42.11 5.74 -2.49
CA THR A 69 42.60 6.67 -1.46
C THR A 69 41.80 6.54 -0.16
N THR A 70 42.39 6.99 0.95
CA THR A 70 41.68 7.05 2.24
C THR A 70 40.49 8.02 2.17
N GLU A 71 40.54 9.04 1.32
CA GLU A 71 39.45 9.98 1.09
C GLU A 71 38.26 9.30 0.38
N GLU A 72 38.49 8.51 -0.67
CA GLU A 72 37.44 7.71 -1.34
C GLU A 72 36.86 6.63 -0.40
N GLN A 73 37.71 5.95 0.37
CA GLN A 73 37.29 4.96 1.37
C GLN A 73 36.43 5.54 2.50
N ARG A 74 36.64 6.81 2.88
CA ARG A 74 35.76 7.51 3.84
C ARG A 74 34.45 7.93 3.19
N ALA A 75 34.50 8.49 1.98
CA ALA A 75 33.33 8.97 1.27
C ALA A 75 32.29 7.85 1.08
N PHE A 76 32.73 6.64 0.75
CA PHE A 76 31.86 5.47 0.67
C PHE A 76 31.18 5.11 1.99
N LEU A 77 31.93 5.06 3.11
CA LEU A 77 31.37 4.77 4.43
C LEU A 77 30.43 5.86 4.95
N GLU A 78 30.66 7.11 4.55
CA GLU A 78 29.77 8.23 4.87
C GLU A 78 28.50 8.17 4.02
N SER A 79 28.62 8.02 2.69
CA SER A 79 27.49 7.83 1.76
C SER A 79 26.58 6.69 2.22
N THR A 80 27.14 5.50 2.49
CA THR A 80 26.39 4.34 3.00
C THR A 80 25.58 4.64 4.26
N LEU A 81 26.13 5.43 5.17
CA LEU A 81 25.46 5.79 6.42
C LEU A 81 24.43 6.89 6.25
N ASP A 82 24.66 7.85 5.36
CA ASP A 82 23.69 8.89 5.01
C ASP A 82 22.50 8.30 4.24
N GLU A 83 22.76 7.39 3.29
CA GLU A 83 21.78 6.59 2.56
C GLU A 83 20.92 5.72 3.51
N ALA A 84 21.56 4.93 4.36
CA ALA A 84 20.86 4.07 5.32
C ALA A 84 20.06 4.88 6.36
N ALA A 85 20.57 6.04 6.82
CA ALA A 85 19.84 6.95 7.70
C ALA A 85 18.65 7.62 6.98
N GLY A 86 18.79 7.98 5.70
CA GLY A 86 17.71 8.51 4.85
C GLY A 86 16.60 7.50 4.55
N LEU A 87 16.94 6.20 4.51
CA LEU A 87 15.97 5.09 4.52
C LEU A 87 15.40 4.78 5.92
N GLY A 88 15.77 5.56 6.94
CA GLY A 88 15.24 5.46 8.29
C GLY A 88 15.79 4.31 9.13
N ALA A 89 16.93 3.72 8.74
CA ALA A 89 17.62 2.69 9.52
C ALA A 89 18.39 3.28 10.71
N ASN A 90 18.59 2.49 11.77
CA ASN A 90 19.31 2.89 12.99
C ASN A 90 20.48 1.96 13.34
N THR A 91 20.77 0.98 12.48
CA THR A 91 21.79 -0.06 12.68
C THR A 91 22.41 -0.43 11.33
N VAL A 92 23.71 -0.69 11.29
CA VAL A 92 24.38 -1.32 10.15
C VAL A 92 24.95 -2.67 10.59
N LEU A 93 24.63 -3.74 9.86
CA LEU A 93 25.17 -5.07 10.11
C LEU A 93 26.30 -5.41 9.13
N LEU A 94 27.36 -5.97 9.70
CA LEU A 94 28.52 -6.52 9.01
C LEU A 94 28.40 -8.05 8.96
N SER A 95 28.43 -8.64 7.76
CA SER A 95 28.44 -10.09 7.60
C SER A 95 29.80 -10.69 7.97
N GLY A 96 29.81 -11.66 8.88
CA GLY A 96 30.97 -12.50 9.18
C GLY A 96 30.72 -13.95 8.73
N ARG A 97 31.20 -14.31 7.54
CA ARG A 97 31.17 -15.69 7.03
C ARG A 97 32.00 -16.62 7.91
N VAL A 98 31.43 -17.76 8.28
CA VAL A 98 32.03 -18.82 9.12
C VAL A 98 32.77 -19.86 8.24
N ASP A 99 33.37 -19.37 7.17
CA ASP A 99 34.24 -20.15 6.29
C ASP A 99 35.43 -20.71 7.06
N ASN A 100 35.84 -21.94 6.70
CA ASN A 100 37.01 -22.60 7.27
C ASN A 100 38.32 -22.17 6.59
N ASP A 101 38.28 -21.34 5.53
CA ASP A 101 39.47 -20.67 5.04
C ASP A 101 39.98 -19.60 6.04
N PRO A 102 41.18 -19.77 6.64
CA PRO A 102 41.82 -18.72 7.44
C PRO A 102 42.18 -17.46 6.64
N ALA A 103 41.95 -17.48 5.33
CA ALA A 103 41.91 -16.35 4.42
C ALA A 103 41.09 -15.16 4.99
N GLN A 104 39.77 -15.38 5.11
CA GLN A 104 38.64 -14.43 4.96
C GLN A 104 38.48 -13.32 6.05
N VAL A 105 39.50 -12.98 6.83
CA VAL A 105 39.31 -12.28 8.12
C VAL A 105 39.47 -10.75 8.05
N LEU A 106 38.41 -10.02 8.44
CA LEU A 106 38.32 -8.54 8.51
C LEU A 106 39.40 -7.81 9.36
N PHE A 107 40.20 -8.51 10.17
CA PHE A 107 41.17 -7.90 11.10
C PHE A 107 42.48 -8.68 11.16
N ARG A 108 43.60 -8.03 10.81
CA ARG A 108 44.88 -8.71 10.58
C ARG A 108 45.98 -8.24 11.56
N VAL A 109 46.32 -9.03 12.60
CA VAL A 109 47.33 -8.65 13.63
C VAL A 109 48.76 -9.11 13.29
N LYS A 110 49.74 -8.19 13.38
CA LYS A 110 51.18 -8.29 13.04
C LYS A 110 51.81 -9.71 13.07
N GLY A 111 52.15 -10.25 11.87
CA GLY A 111 52.69 -11.60 11.62
C GLY A 111 53.44 -11.66 10.27
N LYS A 112 53.93 -12.84 9.82
CA LYS A 112 54.92 -12.96 8.73
C LYS A 112 54.63 -14.08 7.70
N ASP A 113 54.95 -13.77 6.44
CA ASP A 113 55.31 -14.65 5.30
C ASP A 113 54.24 -15.60 4.68
N LEU A 114 53.61 -15.19 3.55
CA LEU A 114 53.29 -16.08 2.40
C LEU A 114 53.10 -15.30 1.07
N ALA A 115 52.94 -16.00 -0.06
CA ALA A 115 52.97 -15.48 -1.44
C ALA A 115 51.59 -15.47 -2.16
N VAL A 116 51.57 -14.91 -3.37
CA VAL A 116 50.34 -14.51 -4.13
C VAL A 116 49.77 -15.64 -5.02
N ALA A 117 48.45 -15.80 -5.00
CA ALA A 117 47.64 -16.39 -6.06
C ALA A 117 46.27 -15.68 -6.17
N THR A 118 45.52 -15.98 -7.23
CA THR A 118 44.30 -15.32 -7.75
C THR A 118 43.15 -15.07 -6.78
N ALA A 119 42.37 -14.03 -7.10
CA ALA A 119 41.22 -13.51 -6.36
C ALA A 119 40.12 -14.53 -6.02
N GLU A 120 40.05 -14.84 -4.73
CA GLU A 120 38.87 -15.12 -3.90
C GLU A 120 39.31 -14.82 -2.45
N ALA A 121 38.36 -14.51 -1.57
CA ALA A 121 38.58 -14.13 -0.15
C ALA A 121 39.37 -12.83 0.16
N VAL A 122 39.07 -12.26 1.34
CA VAL A 122 40.02 -11.40 2.09
C VAL A 122 41.20 -12.27 2.55
N THR A 123 42.38 -11.71 2.86
CA THR A 123 43.54 -12.55 3.22
C THR A 123 44.29 -12.18 4.51
N GLU A 124 44.99 -13.17 5.07
CA GLU A 124 46.11 -12.98 6.00
C GLU A 124 47.35 -12.38 5.28
N ASN A 125 47.18 -11.51 4.27
CA ASN A 125 48.25 -10.74 3.62
C ASN A 125 48.04 -9.20 3.54
N ASP A 126 46.90 -8.64 3.97
CA ASP A 126 46.54 -7.22 3.69
C ASP A 126 47.07 -6.10 4.61
N LYS A 127 47.68 -6.40 5.78
CA LYS A 127 48.37 -5.43 6.70
C LYS A 127 49.30 -4.40 6.03
N PHE A 128 49.79 -4.70 4.83
CA PHE A 128 51.01 -4.10 4.31
C PHE A 128 50.83 -2.70 3.72
N LEU A 129 49.60 -2.28 3.43
CA LEU A 129 49.35 -1.13 2.56
C LEU A 129 48.31 -0.09 3.05
N SER A 130 47.54 -0.36 4.12
CA SER A 130 46.58 0.62 4.69
C SER A 130 47.04 1.23 6.03
N LYS A 131 46.68 2.50 6.24
CA LYS A 131 46.73 3.22 7.54
C LYS A 131 45.34 3.46 8.14
N PHE A 132 44.30 3.01 7.46
CA PHE A 132 42.91 3.30 7.76
C PHE A 132 42.25 2.08 8.41
N ASP A 133 41.49 2.32 9.47
CA ASP A 133 40.67 1.31 10.16
C ASP A 133 39.20 1.58 9.78
N PRO A 134 38.64 0.86 8.80
CA PRO A 134 37.32 1.15 8.28
C PRO A 134 36.22 0.89 9.31
N VAL A 135 36.41 -0.06 10.24
CA VAL A 135 35.39 -0.41 11.24
C VAL A 135 35.38 0.61 12.39
N GLN A 136 36.54 1.06 12.88
CA GLN A 136 36.56 2.22 13.81
C GLN A 136 36.00 3.48 13.15
N TYR A 137 36.20 3.66 11.83
CA TYR A 137 35.66 4.81 11.11
C TYR A 137 34.12 4.73 10.95
N LEU A 138 33.61 3.59 10.49
CA LEU A 138 32.18 3.30 10.40
C LEU A 138 31.50 3.47 11.76
N MET A 139 32.06 2.91 12.85
CA MET A 139 31.51 3.07 14.20
C MET A 139 31.49 4.53 14.67
N LYS A 140 32.46 5.37 14.28
CA LYS A 140 32.44 6.81 14.58
C LYS A 140 31.33 7.50 13.78
N GLN A 141 31.27 7.27 12.47
CA GLN A 141 30.34 7.95 11.57
C GLN A 141 28.88 7.54 11.83
N ALA A 142 28.64 6.26 12.16
CA ALA A 142 27.33 5.74 12.57
C ALA A 142 26.87 6.43 13.85
N LYS A 143 27.74 6.53 14.86
CA LYS A 143 27.44 7.23 16.12
C LYS A 143 27.16 8.72 15.93
N GLU A 144 27.75 9.36 14.93
CA GLU A 144 27.44 10.76 14.58
C GLU A 144 26.05 10.94 13.96
N ARG A 145 25.36 9.83 13.63
CA ARG A 145 23.97 9.73 13.12
C ARG A 145 23.02 8.97 14.08
N ASP A 146 23.42 8.76 15.34
CA ASP A 146 22.80 7.86 16.36
C ASP A 146 22.57 6.40 15.90
N MET A 147 23.27 5.95 14.87
CA MET A 147 23.22 4.58 14.37
C MET A 147 24.17 3.65 15.14
N GLN A 148 23.74 2.38 15.27
CA GLN A 148 24.52 1.28 15.81
C GLN A 148 25.32 0.58 14.70
N VAL A 149 26.39 -0.13 15.07
CA VAL A 149 27.10 -1.07 14.19
C VAL A 149 27.22 -2.40 14.92
N ALA A 150 26.93 -3.50 14.24
CA ALA A 150 26.98 -4.85 14.81
C ALA A 150 27.35 -5.90 13.74
N LEU A 151 27.56 -7.14 14.19
CA LEU A 151 27.92 -8.28 13.36
C LEU A 151 26.74 -9.26 13.24
N ILE A 152 26.66 -9.95 12.11
CA ILE A 152 25.86 -11.17 11.97
C ILE A 152 26.76 -12.32 11.49
N ALA A 153 26.68 -13.46 12.16
CA ALA A 153 27.42 -14.66 11.76
C ALA A 153 26.65 -15.40 10.66
N THR A 154 27.32 -15.76 9.57
CA THR A 154 26.70 -16.47 8.43
C THR A 154 27.47 -17.73 8.06
N ASP A 155 26.82 -18.69 7.40
CA ASP A 155 27.51 -19.80 6.73
C ASP A 155 28.25 -19.34 5.46
N ASP A 156 28.86 -20.31 4.78
CA ASP A 156 29.63 -20.14 3.54
C ASP A 156 28.77 -19.53 2.40
N GLY A 157 27.48 -19.90 2.35
CA GLY A 157 26.49 -19.34 1.43
C GLY A 157 26.01 -17.93 1.81
N GLY A 158 26.47 -17.38 2.94
CA GLY A 158 26.02 -16.09 3.45
C GLY A 158 24.71 -16.13 4.24
N GLN A 159 24.16 -17.31 4.53
CA GLN A 159 22.94 -17.44 5.33
C GLN A 159 23.22 -17.25 6.82
N PRO A 160 22.46 -16.42 7.56
CA PRO A 160 22.63 -16.28 9.00
C PRO A 160 22.57 -17.61 9.77
N LEU A 161 23.46 -17.74 10.75
CA LEU A 161 23.52 -18.89 11.66
C LEU A 161 22.49 -18.76 12.79
N ALA A 162 22.09 -19.89 13.37
CA ALA A 162 21.23 -19.91 14.55
C ALA A 162 21.97 -19.39 15.80
N GLN A 163 21.23 -18.74 16.69
CA GLN A 163 21.73 -18.23 17.96
C GLN A 163 22.29 -19.39 18.80
N GLY A 164 23.50 -19.22 19.34
CA GLY A 164 24.20 -20.30 20.03
C GLY A 164 24.91 -21.34 19.14
N SER A 165 24.89 -21.18 17.81
CA SER A 165 25.82 -21.92 16.93
C SER A 165 27.27 -21.70 17.36
N ALA A 166 28.12 -22.71 17.11
CA ALA A 166 29.55 -22.58 17.39
C ALA A 166 30.20 -21.56 16.42
N LEU A 167 30.92 -20.59 16.98
CA LEU A 167 31.53 -19.48 16.24
C LEU A 167 33.05 -19.69 16.11
N PRO A 168 33.70 -19.19 15.03
CA PRO A 168 35.15 -19.10 14.97
C PRO A 168 35.71 -18.17 16.06
N GLU A 169 36.82 -18.55 16.69
CA GLU A 169 37.50 -17.72 17.71
C GLU A 169 37.82 -16.31 17.21
N TRP A 170 38.06 -16.14 15.90
CA TRP A 170 38.35 -14.84 15.30
C TRP A 170 37.14 -13.91 15.30
N LEU A 171 35.92 -14.44 15.13
CA LEU A 171 34.68 -13.66 15.04
C LEU A 171 34.22 -13.22 16.45
N GLU A 172 34.31 -14.11 17.44
CA GLU A 172 34.13 -13.74 18.85
C GLU A 172 35.13 -12.65 19.28
N LYS A 173 36.40 -12.81 18.88
CA LYS A 173 37.45 -11.83 19.16
C LYS A 173 37.20 -10.50 18.45
N ALA A 174 36.73 -10.51 17.21
CA ALA A 174 36.37 -9.31 16.45
C ALA A 174 35.25 -8.52 17.14
N ALA A 175 34.13 -9.19 17.47
CA ALA A 175 33.02 -8.59 18.20
C ALA A 175 33.49 -7.95 19.52
N LYS A 176 34.35 -8.67 20.26
CA LYS A 176 34.92 -8.22 21.54
C LYS A 176 35.88 -7.04 21.43
N ASP A 177 36.79 -7.04 20.46
CA ASP A 177 37.81 -5.99 20.30
C ASP A 177 37.16 -4.65 19.87
N TYR A 178 36.13 -4.71 19.03
CA TYR A 178 35.39 -3.53 18.55
C TYR A 178 34.16 -3.19 19.40
N LYS A 179 33.73 -4.08 20.31
CA LYS A 179 32.50 -3.98 21.12
C LYS A 179 31.22 -3.94 20.30
N LEU A 180 31.20 -4.69 19.21
CA LEU A 180 30.04 -4.89 18.35
C LEU A 180 29.10 -5.90 19.02
N ALA A 181 27.78 -5.69 18.91
CA ALA A 181 26.82 -6.76 19.17
C ALA A 181 26.97 -7.85 18.09
N LEU A 182 26.59 -9.09 18.42
CA LEU A 182 26.61 -10.21 17.50
C LEU A 182 25.21 -10.84 17.45
N TYR A 183 24.71 -11.05 16.23
CA TYR A 183 23.37 -11.54 15.95
C TYR A 183 23.38 -12.88 15.19
N GLY A 184 22.27 -13.60 15.30
CA GLY A 184 21.96 -14.87 14.62
C GLY A 184 20.47 -15.21 14.83
N LEU A 185 19.92 -16.09 13.98
CA LEU A 185 18.51 -16.49 13.97
C LEU A 185 18.08 -17.09 15.31
N ASP A 186 16.90 -16.71 15.83
CA ASP A 186 16.25 -17.49 16.89
C ASP A 186 15.84 -18.89 16.41
N GLU A 187 15.56 -19.80 17.35
CA GLU A 187 15.26 -21.21 17.07
C GLU A 187 14.06 -21.37 16.11
N ALA A 188 13.04 -20.52 16.26
CA ALA A 188 11.87 -20.50 15.40
C ALA A 188 12.24 -20.07 13.98
N SER A 189 12.92 -18.93 13.81
CA SER A 189 13.31 -18.43 12.48
C SER A 189 14.31 -19.37 11.78
N ALA A 190 15.20 -20.02 12.53
CA ALA A 190 16.06 -21.09 12.00
C ALA A 190 15.26 -22.29 11.48
N ALA A 191 14.20 -22.72 12.20
CA ALA A 191 13.33 -23.79 11.72
C ALA A 191 12.56 -23.41 10.44
N ALA A 192 12.11 -22.17 10.28
CA ALA A 192 11.50 -21.72 9.03
C ALA A 192 12.51 -21.63 7.88
N ARG A 193 13.78 -21.27 8.12
CA ARG A 193 14.84 -21.33 7.10
C ARG A 193 14.96 -22.73 6.54
N ASP A 194 15.04 -23.71 7.43
CA ASP A 194 15.29 -25.09 7.06
C ASP A 194 14.05 -25.72 6.40
N ALA A 195 12.84 -25.28 6.77
CA ALA A 195 11.59 -25.63 6.09
C ALA A 195 11.47 -25.01 4.68
N ALA A 196 11.68 -23.70 4.53
CA ALA A 196 11.61 -23.01 3.23
C ALA A 196 12.70 -23.49 2.25
N LYS A 197 13.89 -23.83 2.78
CA LYS A 197 14.95 -24.49 2.01
C LYS A 197 14.52 -25.88 1.53
N ALA A 198 13.95 -26.72 2.41
CA ALA A 198 13.46 -28.04 2.03
C ALA A 198 12.30 -27.98 1.01
N GLU A 199 11.44 -26.96 1.09
CA GLU A 199 10.40 -26.69 0.09
C GLU A 199 11.03 -26.35 -1.28
N ALA A 200 11.98 -25.41 -1.32
CA ALA A 200 12.67 -25.02 -2.56
C ALA A 200 13.46 -26.18 -3.19
N GLU A 201 14.17 -26.98 -2.38
CA GLU A 201 14.85 -28.21 -2.81
C GLU A 201 13.86 -29.25 -3.36
N SER A 202 12.66 -29.36 -2.77
CA SER A 202 11.59 -30.23 -3.30
C SER A 202 11.02 -29.71 -4.62
N LEU A 203 10.83 -28.39 -4.76
CA LEU A 203 10.26 -27.79 -5.95
C LEU A 203 11.19 -27.95 -7.17
N ALA A 204 12.49 -27.71 -6.98
CA ALA A 204 13.51 -27.93 -8.01
C ALA A 204 13.62 -29.41 -8.43
N ALA A 205 13.43 -30.34 -7.47
CA ALA A 205 13.39 -31.77 -7.75
C ALA A 205 12.15 -32.20 -8.56
N GLU A 206 11.04 -31.44 -8.52
CA GLU A 206 9.84 -31.69 -9.33
C GLU A 206 9.90 -31.03 -10.72
N THR A 207 10.47 -29.82 -10.86
CA THR A 207 10.59 -29.13 -12.15
C THR A 207 11.73 -29.67 -13.01
N GLY A 208 12.82 -30.14 -12.39
CA GLY A 208 14.04 -30.58 -13.08
C GLY A 208 14.91 -29.43 -13.60
N GLU A 209 14.66 -28.20 -13.18
CA GLU A 209 15.55 -27.06 -13.38
C GLU A 209 16.53 -26.94 -12.20
N GLU A 210 17.83 -26.78 -12.49
CA GLU A 210 18.81 -26.45 -11.45
C GLU A 210 18.60 -24.98 -11.01
N THR A 211 17.78 -24.78 -9.98
CA THR A 211 17.78 -23.53 -9.21
C THR A 211 19.14 -23.40 -8.54
N GLU A 212 20.00 -22.49 -9.03
CA GLU A 212 21.35 -22.29 -8.47
C GLU A 212 21.29 -22.04 -6.95
N PRO A 213 21.81 -22.94 -6.09
CA PRO A 213 21.76 -22.78 -4.64
C PRO A 213 22.68 -21.67 -4.10
N GLU A 214 23.49 -21.07 -4.98
CA GLU A 214 24.53 -20.10 -4.63
C GLU A 214 24.03 -18.65 -4.55
N GLN A 215 22.82 -18.35 -5.05
CA GLN A 215 22.17 -17.07 -4.75
C GLN A 215 21.32 -17.17 -3.47
N PRO A 216 21.52 -16.28 -2.47
CA PRO A 216 20.81 -16.37 -1.22
C PRO A 216 19.30 -16.13 -1.41
N LEU A 217 18.52 -17.18 -1.23
CA LEU A 217 17.04 -17.20 -1.33
C LEU A 217 16.32 -16.44 -0.18
N LEU A 218 17.00 -15.50 0.47
CA LEU A 218 16.61 -14.90 1.75
C LEU A 218 17.15 -13.48 1.93
N THR A 219 16.33 -12.62 2.55
CA THR A 219 16.66 -11.19 2.81
C THR A 219 16.07 -10.67 4.13
N TYR A 220 15.15 -11.43 4.75
CA TYR A 220 14.37 -10.96 5.90
C TYR A 220 14.49 -11.93 7.07
N VAL A 221 15.09 -11.45 8.16
CA VAL A 221 15.47 -12.23 9.34
C VAL A 221 15.05 -11.49 10.61
N ALA A 222 14.24 -12.15 11.45
CA ALA A 222 13.97 -11.71 12.80
C ALA A 222 15.10 -12.14 13.77
N LEU A 223 15.29 -11.31 14.81
CA LEU A 223 16.31 -11.50 15.84
C LEU A 223 15.64 -11.33 17.21
N THR A 224 15.10 -12.41 17.79
CA THR A 224 14.40 -12.38 19.09
C THR A 224 15.06 -13.26 20.16
N GLU A 225 14.60 -13.15 21.41
CA GLU A 225 14.88 -14.10 22.48
C GLU A 225 13.54 -14.70 22.96
N GLY A 226 13.25 -15.94 22.55
CA GLY A 226 12.12 -16.72 23.07
C GLY A 226 10.74 -16.44 22.46
N SER A 227 10.61 -16.44 21.12
CA SER A 227 9.32 -16.46 20.43
C SER A 227 8.90 -17.88 20.00
N GLU A 228 7.59 -18.15 19.92
CA GLU A 228 7.03 -19.46 19.51
C GLU A 228 6.66 -19.53 18.01
N ALA A 229 6.79 -18.43 17.26
CA ALA A 229 6.38 -18.31 15.86
C ALA A 229 7.57 -17.85 14.98
N PRO A 230 7.97 -18.61 13.95
CA PRO A 230 9.05 -18.22 13.04
C PRO A 230 8.74 -16.97 12.22
N ALA A 231 9.76 -16.14 11.97
CA ALA A 231 9.68 -15.05 10.99
C ALA A 231 10.93 -15.00 10.12
N LEU A 232 10.80 -15.63 8.95
CA LEU A 232 11.86 -15.70 7.96
C LEU A 232 11.22 -15.66 6.58
N LEU A 233 11.41 -14.52 5.90
CA LEU A 233 10.69 -14.22 4.66
C LEU A 233 11.64 -14.24 3.47
N ARG A 234 11.16 -14.90 2.42
CA ARG A 234 11.88 -15.17 1.16
C ARG A 234 12.09 -13.87 0.36
N LYS A 235 12.99 -13.93 -0.62
CA LYS A 235 13.29 -12.84 -1.56
C LYS A 235 12.11 -12.44 -2.47
N ASP A 236 11.05 -13.26 -2.51
CA ASP A 236 9.84 -13.12 -3.33
C ASP A 236 8.57 -12.73 -2.53
N GLY A 237 8.70 -12.36 -1.25
CA GLY A 237 7.58 -11.86 -0.43
C GLY A 237 7.36 -10.35 -0.53
N ASP A 238 6.10 -9.91 -0.60
CA ASP A 238 5.72 -8.51 -0.76
C ASP A 238 6.13 -7.61 0.43
N ALA A 239 6.65 -6.41 0.11
CA ALA A 239 7.11 -5.45 1.11
C ALA A 239 6.00 -4.94 2.05
N ALA A 240 4.75 -4.86 1.58
CA ALA A 240 3.62 -4.44 2.40
C ALA A 240 3.23 -5.52 3.42
N LEU A 241 3.11 -6.77 2.97
CA LEU A 241 2.82 -7.91 3.83
C LEU A 241 3.92 -8.10 4.89
N LEU A 242 5.19 -7.99 4.48
CA LEU A 242 6.36 -8.00 5.37
C LEU A 242 6.25 -6.90 6.44
N ALA A 243 6.00 -5.64 6.05
CA ALA A 243 5.93 -4.53 6.99
C ALA A 243 4.72 -4.61 7.93
N ALA A 244 3.58 -5.11 7.45
CA ALA A 244 2.38 -5.37 8.25
C ALA A 244 2.64 -6.46 9.30
N ALA A 245 3.11 -7.64 8.87
CA ALA A 245 3.49 -8.74 9.77
C ALA A 245 4.56 -8.31 10.78
N TRP A 246 5.42 -7.37 10.42
CA TRP A 246 6.42 -6.83 11.32
C TRP A 246 5.83 -6.03 12.47
N GLN A 247 5.12 -4.95 12.15
CA GLN A 247 4.77 -3.92 13.14
C GLN A 247 3.64 -4.34 14.08
N LEU A 248 2.89 -5.39 13.71
CA LEU A 248 1.85 -5.99 14.54
C LEU A 248 2.44 -6.95 15.60
N GLU A 249 3.65 -7.48 15.41
CA GLU A 249 4.26 -8.44 16.34
C GLU A 249 5.21 -7.76 17.36
N ALA A 250 4.74 -7.69 18.61
CA ALA A 250 5.36 -6.92 19.67
C ALA A 250 6.75 -7.45 20.11
N GLY A 251 7.82 -6.88 19.53
CA GLY A 251 9.18 -6.99 20.03
C GLY A 251 10.25 -7.50 19.06
N ARG A 252 9.99 -7.48 17.74
CA ARG A 252 10.93 -7.92 16.70
C ARG A 252 11.80 -6.78 16.13
N GLY A 253 13.09 -7.07 15.91
CA GLY A 253 14.08 -6.18 15.25
C GLY A 253 14.44 -6.56 13.80
N LEU A 254 14.47 -5.57 12.93
CA LEU A 254 14.36 -5.52 11.44
C LEU A 254 15.71 -5.15 10.80
N VAL A 255 16.10 -5.31 9.51
CA VAL A 255 15.91 -6.30 8.40
C VAL A 255 17.26 -6.35 7.65
N LEU A 256 17.48 -7.30 6.73
CA LEU A 256 18.80 -7.53 6.12
C LEU A 256 18.81 -7.52 4.58
N GLY A 257 18.41 -6.38 4.00
CA GLY A 257 18.72 -6.04 2.61
C GLY A 257 20.21 -5.73 2.40
N GLU A 258 20.77 -6.21 1.29
CA GLU A 258 22.06 -5.76 0.77
C GLU A 258 21.96 -4.30 0.32
N LEU A 259 22.86 -3.44 0.78
CA LEU A 259 22.82 -2.00 0.46
C LEU A 259 22.56 -1.70 -1.02
N GLY A 260 23.24 -2.39 -1.95
CA GLY A 260 23.10 -2.16 -3.39
C GLY A 260 21.68 -2.32 -3.95
N SER A 261 20.81 -3.14 -3.32
CA SER A 261 19.39 -3.27 -3.71
C SER A 261 18.48 -2.26 -3.02
N LEU A 262 18.93 -1.66 -1.91
CA LEU A 262 18.24 -0.62 -1.16
C LEU A 262 18.46 0.79 -1.74
N LEU A 263 19.57 1.02 -2.47
CA LEU A 263 19.87 2.31 -3.11
C LEU A 263 19.11 2.60 -4.41
N ALA A 264 18.42 1.59 -4.97
CA ALA A 264 17.57 1.77 -6.15
C ALA A 264 16.20 2.31 -5.73
N ASP A 265 16.12 3.60 -5.38
CA ASP A 265 14.98 4.19 -4.64
C ASP A 265 13.59 3.85 -5.23
N GLY A 266 12.72 3.43 -4.32
CA GLY A 266 11.45 2.80 -4.64
C GLY A 266 11.54 1.33 -5.06
N SER A 267 12.63 0.62 -4.73
CA SER A 267 12.63 -0.84 -4.67
C SER A 267 11.82 -1.34 -3.47
N ASP A 268 11.23 -2.53 -3.57
CA ASP A 268 10.43 -3.17 -2.52
C ASP A 268 11.15 -3.20 -1.15
N ALA A 269 12.48 -3.43 -1.16
CA ALA A 269 13.28 -3.42 0.07
C ALA A 269 13.44 -2.00 0.67
N ALA A 270 13.56 -0.96 -0.16
CA ALA A 270 13.56 0.43 0.29
C ALA A 270 12.18 0.86 0.82
N VAL A 271 11.09 0.40 0.19
CA VAL A 271 9.71 0.61 0.65
C VAL A 271 9.48 -0.06 2.01
N ALA A 272 9.92 -1.30 2.20
CA ALA A 272 9.80 -2.02 3.47
C ALA A 272 10.46 -1.27 4.64
N LEU A 273 11.65 -0.68 4.44
CA LEU A 273 12.32 0.13 5.46
C LEU A 273 11.55 1.42 5.81
N ARG A 274 10.96 2.10 4.81
CA ARG A 274 10.12 3.29 5.03
C ARG A 274 8.81 2.95 5.74
N PHE A 275 8.17 1.83 5.39
CA PHE A 275 6.93 1.36 6.02
C PHE A 275 7.13 0.95 7.49
N VAL A 276 8.25 0.31 7.85
CA VAL A 276 8.50 -0.03 9.26
C VAL A 276 9.02 1.18 10.02
N SER A 277 8.10 2.06 10.42
CA SER A 277 8.29 2.97 11.54
C SER A 277 8.46 2.18 12.84
N GLY A 278 9.32 2.66 13.75
CA GLY A 278 9.46 2.10 15.11
C GLY A 278 8.31 2.52 16.04
N GLU A 279 7.15 2.76 15.46
CA GLU A 279 5.94 3.27 16.10
C GLU A 279 4.90 2.16 16.10
N ALA A 280 4.02 2.13 17.11
CA ALA A 280 2.86 1.26 17.05
C ALA A 280 1.95 1.74 15.90
N LEU A 281 1.49 0.80 15.06
CA LEU A 281 0.50 1.10 14.04
C LEU A 281 -0.76 1.67 14.69
N PRO A 282 -1.40 2.71 14.11
CA PRO A 282 -2.65 3.22 14.63
C PRO A 282 -3.74 2.16 14.52
N ASP A 283 -4.64 2.13 15.51
CA ASP A 283 -5.89 1.38 15.36
C ASP A 283 -6.76 2.06 14.29
N VAL A 284 -7.04 1.32 13.22
CA VAL A 284 -7.85 1.76 12.07
C VAL A 284 -9.23 1.13 12.03
N LEU A 285 -9.53 0.14 12.90
CA LEU A 285 -10.79 -0.60 12.89
C LEU A 285 -11.20 -1.04 14.30
N ALA A 286 -12.34 -0.53 14.79
CA ALA A 286 -12.88 -0.93 16.09
C ALA A 286 -13.37 -2.39 16.08
N LYS A 287 -12.74 -3.26 16.89
CA LYS A 287 -12.98 -4.73 16.94
C LYS A 287 -13.71 -5.19 18.21
N ASP A 288 -14.70 -4.43 18.68
CA ASP A 288 -15.61 -4.84 19.76
C ASP A 288 -16.60 -5.91 19.25
N VAL A 289 -16.06 -7.10 18.93
CA VAL A 289 -16.74 -8.23 18.30
C VAL A 289 -17.16 -9.27 19.35
N PRO A 290 -18.47 -9.41 19.67
CA PRO A 290 -18.93 -10.45 20.57
C PRO A 290 -19.03 -11.78 19.81
N ALA A 291 -18.19 -12.77 20.18
CA ALA A 291 -18.23 -14.14 19.67
C ALA A 291 -19.47 -14.91 20.20
N THR A 292 -20.65 -14.38 19.92
CA THR A 292 -21.95 -14.89 20.37
C THR A 292 -22.68 -15.57 19.22
N LEU A 293 -23.42 -16.65 19.52
CA LEU A 293 -24.25 -17.34 18.55
C LEU A 293 -25.32 -16.39 17.97
N SER A 294 -25.27 -16.13 16.67
CA SER A 294 -26.26 -15.33 15.95
C SER A 294 -26.47 -15.84 14.52
N ILE A 295 -27.63 -15.54 13.94
CA ILE A 295 -27.85 -15.58 12.49
C ILE A 295 -28.11 -14.13 12.08
N VAL A 296 -27.22 -13.57 11.27
CA VAL A 296 -27.19 -12.14 10.92
C VAL A 296 -28.10 -11.87 9.73
N THR A 297 -27.86 -12.61 8.66
CA THR A 297 -28.59 -12.49 7.40
C THR A 297 -29.03 -13.88 6.94
N PRO A 298 -30.27 -14.05 6.45
CA PRO A 298 -31.35 -13.06 6.37
C PRO A 298 -31.92 -12.71 7.76
N ALA A 299 -32.43 -11.49 7.92
CA ALA A 299 -33.14 -11.08 9.13
C ALA A 299 -34.43 -11.92 9.36
N THR A 300 -34.80 -12.16 10.62
CA THR A 300 -36.02 -12.89 10.95
C THR A 300 -37.27 -12.14 10.46
N GLY A 301 -38.22 -12.87 9.88
CA GLY A 301 -39.39 -12.32 9.19
C GLY A 301 -39.16 -11.92 7.72
N ALA A 302 -37.93 -12.04 7.18
CA ALA A 302 -37.66 -11.72 5.79
C ALA A 302 -38.51 -12.54 4.80
N THR A 303 -38.93 -11.90 3.72
CA THR A 303 -39.60 -12.55 2.58
C THR A 303 -38.63 -12.68 1.42
N LEU A 304 -38.40 -13.91 0.98
CA LEU A 304 -37.42 -14.29 -0.04
C LEU A 304 -38.12 -14.92 -1.25
N TYR A 305 -37.47 -14.87 -2.42
CA TYR A 305 -38.04 -15.34 -3.70
C TYR A 305 -37.20 -16.44 -4.38
N THR A 306 -36.04 -16.75 -3.80
CA THR A 306 -35.03 -17.72 -4.27
C THR A 306 -35.32 -19.13 -3.77
N GLU A 307 -34.62 -20.13 -4.33
CA GLU A 307 -34.73 -21.53 -3.91
C GLU A 307 -33.85 -21.88 -2.71
N ASN A 308 -32.77 -21.13 -2.51
CA ASN A 308 -31.90 -21.20 -1.36
C ASN A 308 -31.71 -19.80 -0.77
N VAL A 309 -31.20 -19.76 0.45
CA VAL A 309 -30.61 -18.56 1.03
C VAL A 309 -29.25 -18.93 1.63
N TYR A 310 -28.25 -18.10 1.40
CA TYR A 310 -26.99 -18.19 2.11
C TYR A 310 -27.14 -17.48 3.45
N LEU A 311 -27.07 -18.26 4.52
CA LEU A 311 -27.03 -17.77 5.88
C LEU A 311 -25.63 -17.25 6.15
N ILE A 312 -25.52 -16.14 6.88
CA ILE A 312 -24.26 -15.74 7.51
C ILE A 312 -24.53 -15.36 8.97
N GLY A 313 -23.56 -15.63 9.84
CA GLY A 313 -23.71 -15.44 11.27
C GLY A 313 -22.40 -15.57 12.05
N THR A 314 -22.54 -15.50 13.37
CA THR A 314 -21.42 -15.52 14.33
C THR A 314 -21.61 -16.61 15.37
N SER A 315 -20.52 -17.04 16.00
CA SER A 315 -20.49 -18.11 17.00
C SER A 315 -19.16 -18.09 17.77
N ASP A 316 -19.03 -18.85 18.86
CA ASP A 316 -17.72 -19.12 19.47
C ASP A 316 -16.92 -20.07 18.55
N PRO A 317 -15.75 -19.68 18.00
CA PRO A 317 -14.98 -20.54 17.10
C PRO A 317 -14.52 -21.85 17.78
N ALA A 318 -14.30 -21.83 19.10
CA ALA A 318 -13.81 -22.97 19.86
C ALA A 318 -14.90 -24.04 20.14
N GLN A 319 -16.17 -23.77 19.82
CA GLN A 319 -17.29 -24.68 20.07
C GLN A 319 -17.96 -25.17 18.77
N PRO A 320 -18.39 -26.44 18.69
CA PRO A 320 -19.07 -26.97 17.51
C PRO A 320 -20.41 -26.29 17.28
N LEU A 321 -20.64 -25.88 16.02
CA LEU A 321 -21.87 -25.25 15.55
C LEU A 321 -22.66 -26.21 14.65
N THR A 322 -23.98 -26.23 14.82
CA THR A 322 -24.90 -26.86 13.86
C THR A 322 -26.02 -25.90 13.46
N VAL A 323 -26.51 -26.01 12.23
CA VAL A 323 -27.70 -25.30 11.73
C VAL A 323 -28.66 -26.31 11.11
N ASN A 324 -29.90 -26.36 11.60
CA ASN A 324 -30.91 -27.37 11.25
C ASN A 324 -30.41 -28.83 11.40
N GLY A 325 -29.42 -29.06 12.29
CA GLY A 325 -28.78 -30.36 12.50
C GLY A 325 -27.58 -30.67 11.60
N THR A 326 -27.31 -29.84 10.59
CA THR A 326 -26.10 -29.90 9.77
C THR A 326 -24.94 -29.23 10.50
N THR A 327 -23.78 -29.90 10.62
CA THR A 327 -22.55 -29.28 11.13
C THR A 327 -22.11 -28.14 10.21
N VAL A 328 -21.78 -26.99 10.80
CA VAL A 328 -21.23 -25.85 10.06
C VAL A 328 -19.73 -25.78 10.31
N GLU A 329 -18.94 -25.81 9.25
CA GLU A 329 -17.50 -25.53 9.32
C GLU A 329 -17.28 -24.02 9.50
N ARG A 330 -16.24 -23.66 10.24
CA ARG A 330 -15.86 -22.27 10.56
C ARG A 330 -14.40 -22.09 10.18
N THR A 331 -14.10 -20.96 9.55
CA THR A 331 -12.73 -20.50 9.30
C THR A 331 -12.39 -19.38 10.29
N GLY A 332 -11.10 -19.14 10.52
CA GLY A 332 -10.62 -18.04 11.36
C GLY A 332 -10.99 -18.12 12.86
N ASP A 333 -10.70 -17.02 13.56
CA ASP A 333 -10.82 -16.85 15.01
C ASP A 333 -11.89 -15.81 15.41
N MET A 334 -12.43 -15.04 14.47
CA MET A 334 -13.55 -14.11 14.73
C MET A 334 -14.92 -14.81 14.78
N GLY A 335 -14.95 -16.14 14.65
CA GLY A 335 -16.15 -16.95 14.91
C GLY A 335 -17.25 -16.85 13.84
N VAL A 336 -16.91 -16.25 12.70
CA VAL A 336 -17.77 -16.02 11.54
C VAL A 336 -18.04 -17.33 10.80
N TRP A 337 -19.27 -17.50 10.29
CA TRP A 337 -19.66 -18.70 9.54
C TRP A 337 -20.75 -18.39 8.51
N GLY A 338 -20.83 -19.22 7.45
CA GLY A 338 -21.92 -19.14 6.50
C GLY A 338 -22.32 -20.49 5.90
N LEU A 339 -23.61 -20.64 5.54
CA LEU A 339 -24.19 -21.90 5.08
C LEU A 339 -25.32 -21.67 4.08
N LEU A 340 -25.24 -22.33 2.91
CA LEU A 340 -26.36 -22.36 1.96
C LEU A 340 -27.47 -23.30 2.45
N VAL A 341 -28.68 -22.77 2.65
CA VAL A 341 -29.85 -23.53 3.11
C VAL A 341 -30.99 -23.47 2.10
N PRO A 342 -31.56 -24.62 1.68
CA PRO A 342 -32.70 -24.67 0.76
C PRO A 342 -34.01 -24.25 1.45
N LEU A 343 -34.87 -23.55 0.70
CA LEU A 343 -36.13 -22.99 1.20
C LEU A 343 -37.36 -23.62 0.54
N ASN A 344 -38.24 -24.17 1.37
CA ASN A 344 -39.58 -24.61 0.97
C ASN A 344 -40.48 -23.39 0.74
N MET A 345 -41.50 -23.51 -0.11
CA MET A 345 -42.53 -22.47 -0.26
C MET A 345 -43.31 -22.26 1.04
N GLY A 346 -43.48 -21.01 1.47
CA GLY A 346 -44.04 -20.66 2.77
C GLY A 346 -42.97 -20.35 3.82
N ALA A 347 -43.33 -20.48 5.11
CA ALA A 347 -42.41 -20.25 6.22
C ALA A 347 -41.41 -21.40 6.38
N ASN A 348 -40.15 -21.05 6.66
CA ASN A 348 -39.06 -21.95 7.00
C ASN A 348 -38.45 -21.46 8.30
N ASP A 349 -38.44 -22.32 9.32
CA ASP A 349 -37.71 -22.07 10.56
C ASP A 349 -36.27 -22.58 10.40
N ILE A 350 -35.31 -21.76 10.77
CA ILE A 350 -33.86 -22.01 10.63
C ILE A 350 -33.25 -21.83 12.01
N THR A 351 -32.69 -22.89 12.57
CA THR A 351 -32.20 -22.95 13.95
C THR A 351 -30.71 -23.28 14.01
N ALA A 352 -29.92 -22.34 14.52
CA ALA A 352 -28.52 -22.53 14.88
C ALA A 352 -28.39 -22.97 16.34
N VAL A 353 -27.47 -23.90 16.63
CA VAL A 353 -27.24 -24.46 17.97
C VAL A 353 -25.74 -24.61 18.22
N GLN A 354 -25.28 -24.11 19.37
CA GLN A 354 -23.90 -24.22 19.85
C GLN A 354 -23.88 -24.37 21.37
N GLY A 355 -23.42 -25.52 21.87
CA GLY A 355 -23.48 -25.84 23.30
C GLY A 355 -24.92 -25.82 23.83
N GLU A 356 -25.18 -25.02 24.85
CA GLU A 356 -26.54 -24.76 25.38
C GLU A 356 -27.25 -23.59 24.67
N ASN A 357 -26.55 -22.84 23.81
CA ASN A 357 -27.13 -21.69 23.10
C ASN A 357 -27.91 -22.15 21.86
N THR A 358 -29.03 -21.49 21.57
CA THR A 358 -29.88 -21.75 20.40
C THR A 358 -30.49 -20.46 19.88
N VAL A 359 -30.45 -20.25 18.57
CA VAL A 359 -31.05 -19.11 17.87
C VAL A 359 -31.91 -19.64 16.72
N THR A 360 -33.17 -19.22 16.65
CA THR A 360 -34.09 -19.55 15.55
C THR A 360 -34.57 -18.28 14.86
N ILE A 361 -34.49 -18.26 13.53
CA ILE A 361 -35.15 -17.27 12.67
C ILE A 361 -36.24 -17.95 11.83
N THR A 362 -37.26 -17.20 11.43
CA THR A 362 -38.28 -17.67 10.48
C THR A 362 -38.22 -16.81 9.22
N VAL A 363 -38.05 -17.43 8.05
CA VAL A 363 -38.09 -16.72 6.74
C VAL A 363 -39.17 -17.29 5.83
N THR A 364 -39.82 -16.42 5.05
CA THR A 364 -40.93 -16.81 4.17
C THR A 364 -40.48 -16.81 2.71
N ARG A 365 -40.43 -17.98 2.06
CA ARG A 365 -40.28 -18.04 0.61
C ARG A 365 -41.63 -17.83 -0.06
N SER A 366 -41.70 -16.83 -0.93
CA SER A 366 -42.89 -16.51 -1.73
C SER A 366 -42.59 -16.59 -3.24
N THR A 367 -43.64 -16.70 -4.05
CA THR A 367 -43.56 -16.32 -5.46
C THR A 367 -43.57 -14.78 -5.57
N TYR A 368 -42.80 -14.22 -6.50
CA TYR A 368 -42.78 -12.78 -6.74
C TYR A 368 -44.04 -12.33 -7.51
N SER A 369 -45.04 -11.79 -6.81
CA SER A 369 -46.20 -11.14 -7.43
C SER A 369 -45.84 -9.70 -7.83
N GLY A 370 -45.24 -9.56 -9.01
CA GLY A 370 -44.77 -8.28 -9.54
C GLY A 370 -45.84 -7.18 -9.53
N GLY A 371 -45.44 -5.97 -9.14
CA GLY A 371 -46.33 -4.81 -9.03
C GLY A 371 -47.06 -4.49 -10.34
N GLY A 372 -48.39 -4.40 -10.27
CA GLY A 372 -49.24 -4.30 -11.46
C GLY A 372 -48.95 -3.10 -12.36
N SER A 373 -49.11 -3.30 -13.67
CA SER A 373 -48.84 -2.34 -14.75
C SER A 373 -49.85 -1.19 -14.84
N GLY A 374 -49.94 -0.39 -13.78
CA GLY A 374 -50.57 0.93 -13.83
C GLY A 374 -49.81 1.84 -14.80
N ALA A 375 -50.54 2.62 -15.61
CA ALA A 375 -49.95 3.45 -16.65
C ALA A 375 -48.92 4.46 -16.10
N ALA A 376 -47.81 4.61 -16.83
CA ALA A 376 -46.68 5.43 -16.42
C ALA A 376 -47.06 6.89 -16.16
N ARG A 377 -46.78 7.37 -14.95
CA ARG A 377 -47.08 8.75 -14.52
C ARG A 377 -46.01 9.71 -15.04
N PRO A 378 -46.30 10.98 -15.37
CA PRO A 378 -45.25 11.95 -15.64
C PRO A 378 -44.30 12.08 -14.42
N ASP A 379 -43.03 12.39 -14.66
CA ASP A 379 -42.07 12.81 -13.63
C ASP A 379 -42.10 14.32 -13.37
N GLY A 380 -42.38 15.12 -14.40
CA GLY A 380 -42.36 16.59 -14.38
C GLY A 380 -41.57 17.21 -15.55
N SER A 381 -40.80 16.39 -16.27
CA SER A 381 -40.05 16.81 -17.47
C SER A 381 -40.97 17.16 -18.64
N VAL A 382 -40.46 17.97 -19.57
CA VAL A 382 -41.21 18.53 -20.71
C VAL A 382 -40.44 18.37 -22.02
N ALA A 383 -41.13 18.50 -23.16
CA ALA A 383 -40.48 18.50 -24.46
C ALA A 383 -39.69 19.80 -24.68
N ALA A 384 -38.39 19.69 -24.95
CA ALA A 384 -37.58 20.79 -25.48
C ALA A 384 -37.87 21.03 -26.97
N ALA A 385 -37.84 22.30 -27.39
CA ALA A 385 -37.92 22.67 -28.80
C ALA A 385 -36.56 22.48 -29.52
N PRO A 386 -36.53 22.13 -30.81
CA PRO A 386 -35.29 22.14 -31.59
C PRO A 386 -34.61 23.52 -31.56
N GLY A 387 -33.32 23.56 -31.26
CA GLY A 387 -32.56 24.80 -31.07
C GLY A 387 -32.67 25.41 -29.67
N GLN A 388 -33.53 24.91 -28.79
CA GLN A 388 -33.51 25.26 -27.37
C GLN A 388 -32.26 24.65 -26.70
N LYS A 389 -31.73 25.31 -25.67
CA LYS A 389 -30.57 24.83 -24.91
C LYS A 389 -30.96 24.15 -23.62
N LEU A 390 -30.10 23.25 -23.16
CA LEU A 390 -30.09 22.69 -21.82
C LEU A 390 -28.81 23.07 -21.08
N ARG A 391 -28.84 23.01 -19.74
CA ARG A 391 -27.65 23.06 -18.88
C ARG A 391 -27.62 21.82 -17.99
N ILE A 392 -26.47 21.17 -17.84
CA ILE A 392 -26.27 20.08 -16.89
C ILE A 392 -26.32 20.61 -15.45
N THR A 393 -27.13 19.96 -14.60
CA THR A 393 -27.40 20.38 -13.20
C THR A 393 -26.95 19.35 -12.16
N GLN A 394 -26.27 18.29 -12.59
CA GLN A 394 -25.64 17.31 -11.70
C GLN A 394 -24.12 17.49 -11.79
N PRO A 395 -23.35 17.23 -10.71
CA PRO A 395 -21.87 17.26 -10.74
C PRO A 395 -21.29 16.48 -11.94
N LEU A 396 -21.93 15.35 -12.27
CA LEU A 396 -21.62 14.51 -13.40
C LEU A 396 -22.91 13.90 -13.97
N ALA A 397 -23.06 13.96 -15.29
CA ALA A 397 -24.16 13.38 -16.06
C ALA A 397 -23.63 12.42 -17.15
N SER A 398 -24.48 11.51 -17.63
CA SER A 398 -24.13 10.61 -18.75
C SER A 398 -24.61 11.19 -20.08
N LEU A 399 -23.66 11.41 -21.00
CA LEU A 399 -23.96 11.53 -22.43
C LEU A 399 -24.14 10.11 -22.99
N LEU A 400 -25.35 9.75 -23.38
CA LEU A 400 -25.72 8.40 -23.80
C LEU A 400 -25.78 8.27 -25.33
N THR A 401 -25.35 7.14 -25.88
CA THR A 401 -25.61 6.78 -27.28
C THR A 401 -27.04 6.27 -27.49
N ASP A 402 -27.60 5.58 -26.48
CA ASP A 402 -29.00 5.14 -26.42
C ASP A 402 -29.64 5.58 -25.09
N TYR A 403 -30.53 6.56 -25.14
CA TYR A 403 -31.25 7.08 -23.97
C TYR A 403 -32.10 6.04 -23.21
N SER A 404 -32.33 4.85 -23.78
CA SER A 404 -33.05 3.75 -23.14
C SER A 404 -32.13 2.75 -22.42
N ASN A 405 -30.81 2.86 -22.59
CA ASN A 405 -29.80 2.05 -21.91
C ASN A 405 -28.84 2.95 -21.11
N ASP A 406 -28.86 2.85 -19.79
CA ASP A 406 -27.97 3.61 -18.89
C ASP A 406 -26.49 3.30 -19.10
N ASP A 407 -26.15 2.09 -19.53
CA ASP A 407 -24.78 1.63 -19.77
C ASP A 407 -24.23 2.15 -21.12
N SER A 408 -25.04 2.83 -21.94
CA SER A 408 -24.64 3.28 -23.28
C SER A 408 -23.78 4.56 -23.29
N ILE A 409 -23.03 4.78 -22.21
CA ILE A 409 -22.31 6.02 -21.89
C ILE A 409 -21.21 6.28 -22.91
N GLN A 410 -21.44 7.30 -23.75
CA GLN A 410 -20.43 7.88 -24.63
C GLN A 410 -19.43 8.72 -23.83
N MET A 411 -19.90 9.44 -22.81
CA MET A 411 -19.07 10.36 -22.05
C MET A 411 -19.69 10.83 -20.73
N THR A 412 -18.85 11.39 -19.87
CA THR A 412 -19.26 12.33 -18.82
C THR A 412 -19.52 13.72 -19.39
N ALA A 413 -20.62 14.35 -18.96
CA ALA A 413 -20.84 15.78 -19.07
C ALA A 413 -20.93 16.38 -17.65
N TYR A 414 -20.15 17.43 -17.35
CA TYR A 414 -20.07 18.03 -16.02
C TYR A 414 -21.09 19.15 -15.80
N GLU A 415 -21.32 19.51 -14.53
CA GLU A 415 -22.20 20.60 -14.11
C GLU A 415 -21.90 21.92 -14.84
N GLY A 416 -22.94 22.69 -15.17
CA GLY A 416 -22.80 23.99 -15.84
C GLY A 416 -22.59 23.91 -17.36
N ALA A 417 -22.24 22.74 -17.90
CA ALA A 417 -22.14 22.51 -19.34
C ALA A 417 -23.48 22.79 -20.06
N VAL A 418 -23.43 23.51 -21.18
CA VAL A 418 -24.60 23.93 -21.98
C VAL A 418 -24.54 23.33 -23.37
N ALA A 419 -25.64 22.74 -23.83
CA ALA A 419 -25.74 22.13 -25.15
C ALA A 419 -27.05 22.49 -25.86
N THR A 420 -27.02 22.52 -27.19
CA THR A 420 -28.22 22.77 -28.02
C THR A 420 -28.96 21.45 -28.32
N VAL A 421 -30.28 21.46 -28.13
CA VAL A 421 -31.13 20.29 -28.35
C VAL A 421 -31.56 20.21 -29.81
N LYS A 422 -31.15 19.12 -30.48
CA LYS A 422 -31.53 18.76 -31.86
C LYS A 422 -32.97 18.23 -31.92
N LYS A 423 -33.36 17.38 -30.97
CA LYS A 423 -34.75 16.90 -30.78
C LYS A 423 -34.99 16.40 -29.34
N SER A 424 -36.23 16.43 -28.87
CA SER A 424 -36.65 15.74 -27.63
C SER A 424 -37.39 14.43 -27.95
N VAL A 425 -37.21 13.42 -27.10
CA VAL A 425 -37.84 12.08 -27.20
C VAL A 425 -38.49 11.74 -25.87
N SER A 426 -39.79 11.41 -25.85
CA SER A 426 -40.47 10.93 -24.64
C SER A 426 -40.43 9.42 -24.56
N PHE A 427 -40.01 8.89 -23.41
CA PHE A 427 -39.97 7.45 -23.14
C PHE A 427 -40.49 7.13 -21.72
N VAL A 428 -40.42 5.86 -21.32
CA VAL A 428 -40.84 5.40 -19.99
C VAL A 428 -39.65 4.73 -19.29
N ARG A 429 -39.36 5.17 -18.05
CA ARG A 429 -38.31 4.66 -17.18
C ARG A 429 -38.85 4.55 -15.76
N SER A 430 -38.62 3.43 -15.07
CA SER A 430 -39.09 3.21 -13.68
C SER A 430 -40.60 3.51 -13.46
N ASN A 431 -41.43 3.13 -14.43
CA ASN A 431 -42.86 3.46 -14.54
C ASN A 431 -43.21 4.97 -14.45
N ARG A 432 -42.27 5.83 -14.86
CA ARG A 432 -42.48 7.26 -15.13
C ARG A 432 -42.33 7.55 -16.62
N ARG A 433 -43.17 8.43 -17.15
CA ARG A 433 -42.94 9.08 -18.44
C ARG A 433 -41.96 10.23 -18.23
N THR A 434 -40.90 10.24 -19.01
CA THR A 434 -39.81 11.22 -18.96
C THR A 434 -39.38 11.63 -20.37
N TYR A 435 -38.35 12.47 -20.47
CA TYR A 435 -37.74 12.91 -21.73
C TYR A 435 -36.22 12.65 -21.78
N ALA A 436 -35.73 12.38 -22.98
CA ALA A 436 -34.34 12.50 -23.36
C ALA A 436 -34.19 13.58 -24.43
N TYR A 437 -33.11 14.36 -24.36
CA TYR A 437 -32.80 15.43 -25.29
C TYR A 437 -31.59 15.01 -26.13
N GLN A 438 -31.78 14.84 -27.44
CA GLN A 438 -30.68 14.57 -28.34
C GLN A 438 -29.94 15.86 -28.65
N LEU A 439 -28.61 15.83 -28.57
CA LEU A 439 -27.71 16.93 -28.91
C LEU A 439 -27.38 16.95 -30.41
N GLU A 440 -26.64 17.97 -30.84
CA GLU A 440 -26.23 18.16 -32.24
C GLU A 440 -25.39 16.98 -32.76
N ASN A 441 -24.44 16.48 -31.98
CA ASN A 441 -23.62 15.28 -32.28
C ASN A 441 -24.36 13.93 -32.21
N GLY A 442 -25.67 13.94 -31.92
CA GLY A 442 -26.51 12.74 -31.88
C GLY A 442 -26.55 11.98 -30.55
N GLY A 443 -25.69 12.31 -29.57
CA GLY A 443 -25.79 11.77 -28.21
C GLY A 443 -27.01 12.33 -27.45
N TYR A 444 -27.35 11.73 -26.30
CA TYR A 444 -28.52 12.09 -25.50
C TYR A 444 -28.16 12.48 -24.07
N ILE A 445 -28.80 13.54 -23.55
CA ILE A 445 -28.84 13.88 -22.12
C ILE A 445 -30.26 13.61 -21.61
N LEU A 446 -30.40 13.10 -20.39
CA LEU A 446 -31.70 12.81 -19.78
C LEU A 446 -32.26 14.03 -19.03
N ALA A 447 -33.58 14.20 -19.06
CA ALA A 447 -34.26 15.35 -18.45
C ALA A 447 -34.20 15.39 -16.90
N LYS A 448 -33.69 14.34 -16.25
CA LYS A 448 -33.39 14.32 -14.81
C LYS A 448 -32.05 14.99 -14.46
N ASP A 449 -31.14 15.12 -15.44
CA ASP A 449 -29.75 15.55 -15.22
C ASP A 449 -29.48 16.99 -15.66
N CYS A 450 -30.50 17.68 -16.19
CA CYS A 450 -30.38 19.00 -16.80
C CYS A 450 -31.65 19.85 -16.69
N GLU A 451 -31.47 21.17 -16.71
CA GLU A 451 -32.54 22.15 -16.90
C GLU A 451 -32.65 22.59 -18.37
N LEU A 452 -33.82 23.07 -18.80
CA LEU A 452 -34.00 23.72 -20.09
C LEU A 452 -33.89 25.24 -19.94
N LEU A 453 -33.07 25.86 -20.78
CA LEU A 453 -32.80 27.28 -20.77
C LEU A 453 -33.78 28.06 -21.67
N ASP A 454 -33.78 29.39 -21.52
CA ASP A 454 -34.51 30.29 -22.41
C ASP A 454 -33.95 30.17 -23.85
N PRO A 455 -34.81 30.02 -24.88
CA PRO A 455 -34.39 29.99 -26.29
C PRO A 455 -33.54 31.18 -26.75
N SER A 456 -33.56 32.33 -26.05
CA SER A 456 -32.69 33.48 -26.35
C SER A 456 -31.28 33.40 -25.75
N THR A 457 -30.94 32.31 -25.05
CA THR A 457 -29.61 32.15 -24.43
C THR A 457 -28.54 32.09 -25.53
N PRO A 458 -27.49 32.95 -25.49
CA PRO A 458 -26.49 33.04 -26.56
C PRO A 458 -25.66 31.76 -26.71
N GLY A 459 -25.02 31.59 -27.86
CA GLY A 459 -24.00 30.54 -28.06
C GLY A 459 -22.74 30.85 -27.25
N ALA A 460 -21.91 29.84 -27.01
CA ALA A 460 -20.57 30.08 -26.50
C ALA A 460 -19.72 30.71 -27.61
N ALA A 461 -19.00 31.78 -27.27
CA ALA A 461 -18.17 32.52 -28.21
C ALA A 461 -16.86 32.89 -27.52
N PHE A 462 -15.75 32.38 -28.06
CA PHE A 462 -14.42 32.50 -27.50
C PHE A 462 -13.49 33.30 -28.41
N THR A 463 -12.73 34.22 -27.82
CA THR A 463 -11.84 35.18 -28.50
C THR A 463 -10.36 34.82 -28.39
N GLY A 464 -10.05 33.59 -27.98
CA GLY A 464 -8.71 33.12 -27.62
C GLY A 464 -8.66 32.59 -26.18
N ALA A 465 -7.49 32.17 -25.71
CA ALA A 465 -7.27 31.75 -24.32
C ALA A 465 -5.97 32.34 -23.74
N GLU A 466 -5.97 32.60 -22.44
CA GLU A 466 -4.79 32.98 -21.65
C GLU A 466 -4.35 31.80 -20.77
N ARG A 467 -3.04 31.61 -20.59
CA ARG A 467 -2.46 30.50 -19.82
C ARG A 467 -1.96 30.96 -18.45
N SER A 468 -2.27 30.18 -17.41
CA SER A 468 -1.73 30.30 -16.05
C SER A 468 -1.48 28.91 -15.46
N THR A 469 -0.53 28.77 -14.53
CA THR A 469 -0.25 27.51 -13.84
C THR A 469 -1.01 27.42 -12.51
N GLU A 470 -1.68 26.30 -12.25
CA GLU A 470 -2.31 25.95 -10.97
C GLU A 470 -1.72 24.62 -10.47
N GLY A 471 -0.80 24.67 -9.50
CA GLY A 471 -0.11 23.47 -9.00
C GLY A 471 0.78 22.83 -10.07
N ASN A 472 0.53 21.56 -10.42
CA ASN A 472 1.16 20.85 -11.54
C ASN A 472 0.30 20.85 -12.83
N MET A 473 -0.59 21.83 -12.98
CA MET A 473 -1.50 21.93 -14.12
C MET A 473 -1.36 23.27 -14.86
N GLU A 474 -1.38 23.21 -16.18
CA GLU A 474 -1.48 24.38 -17.05
C GLU A 474 -2.97 24.64 -17.38
N VAL A 475 -3.41 25.87 -17.10
CA VAL A 475 -4.83 26.27 -17.13
C VAL A 475 -5.05 27.32 -18.21
N PHE A 476 -5.87 26.97 -19.20
CA PHE A 476 -6.20 27.79 -20.35
C PHE A 476 -7.59 28.42 -20.14
N THR A 477 -7.60 29.69 -19.75
CA THR A 477 -8.83 30.46 -19.48
C THR A 477 -9.30 31.14 -20.76
N PHE A 478 -10.51 30.82 -21.23
CA PHE A 478 -11.03 31.35 -22.48
C PHE A 478 -11.59 32.77 -22.32
N GLY A 479 -11.10 33.69 -23.13
CA GLY A 479 -11.71 35.01 -23.29
C GLY A 479 -13.00 34.90 -24.08
N GLY A 480 -14.01 35.71 -23.73
CA GLY A 480 -15.35 35.65 -24.34
C GLY A 480 -16.42 35.28 -23.32
N SER A 481 -17.35 34.39 -23.68
CA SER A 481 -18.43 33.97 -22.78
C SER A 481 -19.05 32.62 -23.15
N GLY A 482 -19.45 31.84 -22.15
CA GLY A 482 -20.26 30.64 -22.30
C GLY A 482 -19.57 29.37 -21.78
N THR A 483 -20.39 28.35 -21.51
CA THR A 483 -20.00 27.08 -20.90
C THR A 483 -20.37 25.89 -21.81
N PRO A 484 -19.86 25.81 -23.05
CA PRO A 484 -20.32 24.82 -24.02
C PRO A 484 -19.93 23.40 -23.61
N LEU A 485 -20.88 22.46 -23.70
CA LEU A 485 -20.62 21.05 -23.54
C LEU A 485 -19.60 20.60 -24.58
N TYR A 486 -18.63 19.79 -24.15
CA TYR A 486 -17.59 19.25 -25.01
C TYR A 486 -17.70 17.73 -25.13
N THR A 487 -17.11 17.19 -26.18
CA THR A 487 -16.74 15.77 -26.29
C THR A 487 -15.25 15.64 -26.53
N HIS A 488 -14.65 14.48 -26.25
CA HIS A 488 -13.22 14.25 -26.46
C HIS A 488 -12.90 12.91 -27.13
N THR A 489 -11.67 12.82 -27.64
CA THR A 489 -10.92 11.58 -27.87
C THR A 489 -9.51 11.78 -27.30
N TRP A 490 -8.97 10.78 -26.61
CA TRP A 490 -7.60 10.81 -26.07
C TRP A 490 -6.95 9.45 -26.31
N GLU A 491 -5.95 9.41 -27.18
CA GLU A 491 -5.19 8.19 -27.52
C GLU A 491 -3.74 8.58 -27.87
N ALA A 492 -2.76 7.73 -27.55
CA ALA A 492 -1.38 7.81 -28.04
C ALA A 492 -0.68 9.19 -27.92
N GLY A 493 -0.98 9.98 -26.89
CA GLY A 493 -0.40 11.32 -26.69
C GLY A 493 -1.11 12.46 -27.45
N GLU A 494 -2.23 12.18 -28.11
CA GLU A 494 -3.08 13.16 -28.79
C GLU A 494 -4.42 13.32 -28.04
N LEU A 495 -4.73 14.53 -27.58
CA LEU A 495 -6.02 14.89 -26.96
C LEU A 495 -6.78 15.82 -27.90
N THR A 496 -7.97 15.42 -28.35
CA THR A 496 -8.88 16.29 -29.10
C THR A 496 -10.09 16.64 -28.26
N LEU A 497 -10.30 17.93 -27.96
CA LEU A 497 -11.48 18.47 -27.29
C LEU A 497 -12.38 19.18 -28.29
N THR A 498 -13.61 18.73 -28.47
CA THR A 498 -14.59 19.27 -29.41
C THR A 498 -15.74 19.94 -28.66
N PHE A 499 -15.86 21.26 -28.75
CA PHE A 499 -16.89 22.05 -28.10
C PHE A 499 -18.11 22.23 -29.01
N LEU A 500 -19.29 21.83 -28.52
CA LEU A 500 -20.54 21.85 -29.28
C LEU A 500 -21.21 23.23 -29.23
N SER A 501 -21.90 23.61 -30.31
CA SER A 501 -22.64 24.88 -30.43
C SER A 501 -21.82 26.14 -30.11
N ALA A 502 -20.51 26.12 -30.37
CA ALA A 502 -19.54 27.10 -29.90
C ALA A 502 -18.66 27.66 -31.04
N SER A 503 -18.29 28.93 -30.97
CA SER A 503 -17.35 29.56 -31.91
C SER A 503 -16.04 29.95 -31.24
N PHE A 504 -14.93 29.80 -31.97
CA PHE A 504 -13.59 30.25 -31.58
C PHE A 504 -13.04 31.16 -32.68
N SER A 505 -12.61 32.36 -32.32
CA SER A 505 -12.13 33.37 -33.28
C SER A 505 -10.81 34.05 -32.87
N GLY A 506 -10.06 33.44 -31.96
CA GLY A 506 -8.75 33.91 -31.52
C GLY A 506 -7.66 32.88 -31.81
N GLU A 507 -6.59 32.93 -31.01
CA GLU A 507 -5.49 31.97 -31.03
C GLU A 507 -5.35 31.33 -29.63
N MET A 508 -4.77 30.13 -29.58
CA MET A 508 -4.31 29.52 -28.33
C MET A 508 -2.89 30.01 -28.01
N PRO A 509 -2.45 30.00 -26.75
CA PRO A 509 -1.06 30.27 -26.37
C PRO A 509 -0.08 29.36 -27.13
N ALA A 510 0.99 29.95 -27.67
CA ALA A 510 2.01 29.22 -28.43
C ALA A 510 2.99 28.41 -27.54
N ASP A 511 3.08 28.77 -26.26
CA ASP A 511 3.69 27.98 -25.19
C ASP A 511 2.55 27.37 -24.37
N LEU A 512 2.54 26.04 -24.28
CA LEU A 512 1.53 25.25 -23.58
C LEU A 512 1.98 24.74 -22.21
N GLY A 513 3.24 24.99 -21.82
CA GLY A 513 3.87 24.50 -20.60
C GLY A 513 4.47 23.10 -20.75
N PHE A 514 3.75 22.23 -21.45
CA PHE A 514 4.23 20.92 -21.87
C PHE A 514 5.38 21.06 -22.89
N GLY A 515 6.52 20.44 -22.58
CA GLY A 515 7.82 20.67 -23.21
C GLY A 515 7.91 20.32 -24.71
N GLY A 516 7.41 21.21 -25.57
CA GLY A 516 7.35 21.00 -27.03
C GLY A 516 6.02 20.44 -27.54
N ALA A 517 4.97 20.46 -26.71
CA ALA A 517 3.62 20.15 -27.16
C ALA A 517 3.08 21.19 -28.16
N THR A 518 2.06 20.82 -28.94
CA THR A 518 1.40 21.73 -29.90
C THR A 518 -0.12 21.66 -29.78
N VAL A 519 -0.81 22.71 -30.24
CA VAL A 519 -2.29 22.73 -30.35
C VAL A 519 -2.70 23.33 -31.69
N THR A 520 -3.76 22.78 -32.28
CA THR A 520 -4.44 23.37 -33.46
C THR A 520 -5.94 23.52 -33.20
N ALA A 521 -6.54 24.60 -33.71
CA ALA A 521 -7.98 24.86 -33.61
C ALA A 521 -8.64 24.73 -34.98
N GLN A 522 -9.76 24.00 -35.07
CA GLN A 522 -10.48 23.76 -36.33
C GLN A 522 -12.01 23.86 -36.12
N PRO A 523 -12.78 24.46 -37.06
CA PRO A 523 -14.24 24.44 -37.00
C PRO A 523 -14.78 23.04 -37.34
N THR A 524 -15.87 22.62 -36.70
CA THR A 524 -16.52 21.32 -37.00
C THR A 524 -17.73 21.49 -37.92
N GLU A 525 -18.02 20.45 -38.73
CA GLU A 525 -19.17 20.44 -39.65
C GLU A 525 -20.52 20.58 -38.93
N GLU A 526 -20.58 20.20 -37.64
CA GLU A 526 -21.81 20.18 -36.84
C GLU A 526 -22.12 21.52 -36.13
N GLY A 527 -21.29 22.55 -36.30
CA GLY A 527 -21.53 23.88 -35.72
C GLY A 527 -20.78 24.17 -34.41
N GLY A 528 -19.59 23.58 -34.25
CA GLY A 528 -18.69 23.81 -33.11
C GLY A 528 -17.25 24.09 -33.56
N PHE A 529 -16.31 23.87 -32.64
CA PHE A 529 -14.87 23.83 -32.96
C PHE A 529 -14.16 22.75 -32.12
N SER A 530 -13.05 22.24 -32.62
CA SER A 530 -12.14 21.36 -31.89
C SER A 530 -10.81 22.04 -31.60
N LEU A 531 -10.20 21.64 -30.48
CA LEU A 531 -8.80 21.86 -30.15
C LEU A 531 -8.12 20.49 -30.12
N HIS A 532 -7.14 20.31 -31.00
CA HIS A 532 -6.35 19.09 -31.09
C HIS A 532 -4.95 19.38 -30.55
N PHE A 533 -4.64 18.80 -29.39
CA PHE A 533 -3.37 18.89 -28.67
C PHE A 533 -2.53 17.65 -28.95
N VAL A 534 -1.22 17.84 -29.17
CA VAL A 534 -0.24 16.76 -29.33
C VAL A 534 0.86 16.97 -28.29
N PHE A 535 1.04 16.00 -27.40
CA PHE A 535 2.08 15.96 -26.36
C PHE A 535 3.28 15.13 -26.83
N ASN A 536 4.28 14.91 -25.98
CA ASN A 536 5.39 14.01 -26.29
C ASN A 536 5.82 13.16 -25.08
N ASP A 537 6.59 12.12 -25.34
CA ASP A 537 6.98 11.09 -24.36
C ASP A 537 7.86 11.61 -23.21
N ALA A 538 8.43 12.81 -23.30
CA ALA A 538 9.27 13.41 -22.25
C ALA A 538 8.47 14.27 -21.25
N ASP A 539 7.26 14.69 -21.64
CA ASP A 539 6.34 15.47 -20.82
C ASP A 539 4.88 15.16 -21.26
N PRO A 540 4.39 13.93 -20.97
CA PRO A 540 3.07 13.50 -21.40
C PRO A 540 1.96 14.11 -20.54
N LEU A 541 0.78 14.26 -21.14
CA LEU A 541 -0.43 14.60 -20.40
C LEU A 541 -0.79 13.46 -19.43
N TRP A 542 -1.08 13.81 -18.18
CA TRP A 542 -1.46 12.85 -17.13
C TRP A 542 -2.95 12.84 -16.81
N GLY A 543 -3.61 13.96 -17.07
CA GLY A 543 -5.05 14.13 -16.85
C GLY A 543 -5.49 15.50 -17.33
N TYR A 544 -6.80 15.67 -17.55
CA TYR A 544 -7.36 16.95 -17.94
C TYR A 544 -8.81 17.12 -17.44
N HIS A 545 -9.25 18.37 -17.32
CA HIS A 545 -10.64 18.70 -16.99
C HIS A 545 -11.07 19.99 -17.67
N VAL A 546 -12.37 20.12 -17.98
CA VAL A 546 -12.96 21.37 -18.47
C VAL A 546 -13.80 21.98 -17.36
N ARG A 547 -13.25 23.00 -16.69
CA ARG A 547 -13.85 23.69 -15.55
C ARG A 547 -14.72 24.84 -16.06
N TYR A 548 -15.99 24.86 -15.67
CA TYR A 548 -16.90 25.99 -15.93
C TYR A 548 -16.99 26.89 -14.69
N THR A 549 -16.82 28.19 -14.85
CA THR A 549 -16.80 29.13 -13.71
C THR A 549 -18.20 29.65 -13.36
N ALA A 550 -18.39 30.12 -12.12
CA ALA A 550 -19.67 30.66 -11.66
C ALA A 550 -20.13 31.91 -12.44
N GLU A 551 -19.19 32.62 -13.06
CA GLU A 551 -19.38 33.79 -13.92
C GLU A 551 -19.78 33.40 -15.37
N GLY A 552 -19.78 32.09 -15.70
CA GLY A 552 -20.07 31.59 -17.04
C GLY A 552 -18.84 31.54 -17.98
N GLY A 553 -17.63 31.50 -17.41
CA GLY A 553 -16.39 31.25 -18.14
C GLY A 553 -16.12 29.76 -18.36
N THR A 554 -15.19 29.45 -19.27
CA THR A 554 -14.68 28.09 -19.52
C THR A 554 -13.16 28.08 -19.35
N GLN A 555 -12.63 27.04 -18.72
CA GLN A 555 -11.20 26.79 -18.59
C GLN A 555 -10.89 25.33 -18.95
N ILE A 556 -9.78 25.08 -19.64
CA ILE A 556 -9.19 23.73 -19.76
C ILE A 556 -8.02 23.64 -18.78
N LEU A 557 -7.99 22.59 -17.96
CA LEU A 557 -6.87 22.23 -17.10
C LEU A 557 -6.16 21.03 -17.74
N LEU A 558 -4.84 21.10 -17.91
CA LEU A 558 -3.98 20.03 -18.41
C LEU A 558 -2.92 19.71 -17.34
N LYS A 559 -2.88 18.48 -16.83
CA LYS A 559 -2.01 18.05 -15.72
C LYS A 559 -0.72 17.38 -16.23
N HIS A 560 0.43 17.80 -15.71
CA HIS A 560 1.72 17.16 -15.93
C HIS A 560 1.84 15.84 -15.16
N GLN A 561 2.60 14.89 -15.69
CA GLN A 561 2.88 13.63 -15.01
C GLN A 561 3.64 13.85 -13.68
N PRO A 562 3.19 13.25 -12.54
CA PRO A 562 3.95 13.24 -11.30
C PRO A 562 5.28 12.49 -11.51
N LYS A 563 6.32 12.86 -10.74
CA LYS A 563 7.67 12.26 -10.84
C LYS A 563 8.18 11.93 -9.44
N ARG A 564 9.08 10.95 -9.32
CA ARG A 564 9.72 10.62 -8.05
C ARG A 564 10.56 11.80 -7.56
N SER A 565 10.82 11.82 -6.25
CA SER A 565 11.52 12.91 -5.59
C SER A 565 12.70 12.40 -4.76
N ASP A 566 13.90 12.94 -5.02
CA ASP A 566 15.11 12.73 -4.21
C ASP A 566 15.04 13.35 -2.80
N ALA A 567 13.86 13.79 -2.36
CA ALA A 567 13.66 14.45 -1.07
C ALA A 567 13.72 13.45 0.09
N GLU A 568 14.34 13.86 1.20
CA GLU A 568 14.42 13.07 2.45
C GLU A 568 13.05 12.58 2.96
N THR A 569 11.98 13.32 2.62
CA THR A 569 10.58 12.98 2.95
C THR A 569 10.00 11.80 2.16
N GLY A 570 10.68 11.31 1.11
CA GLY A 570 10.32 10.08 0.39
C GLY A 570 9.98 10.26 -1.09
N PRO A 571 9.93 9.16 -1.86
CA PRO A 571 9.85 9.18 -3.33
C PRO A 571 8.56 9.82 -3.87
N LEU A 572 7.47 9.82 -3.11
CA LEU A 572 6.20 10.45 -3.49
C LEU A 572 6.08 11.91 -3.01
N THR A 573 7.16 12.55 -2.57
CA THR A 573 7.15 13.95 -2.15
C THR A 573 6.68 14.87 -3.29
N GLY A 574 5.51 15.49 -3.09
CA GLY A 574 4.85 16.36 -4.07
C GLY A 574 3.77 15.68 -4.90
N VAL A 575 3.61 14.36 -4.80
CA VAL A 575 2.50 13.59 -5.40
C VAL A 575 1.28 13.69 -4.49
N THR A 576 0.10 13.95 -5.06
CA THR A 576 -1.17 14.01 -4.33
C THR A 576 -2.06 12.82 -4.68
N VAL A 577 -2.49 12.05 -3.68
CA VAL A 577 -3.40 10.92 -3.85
C VAL A 577 -4.72 11.22 -3.15
N MET A 578 -5.85 11.01 -3.82
CA MET A 578 -7.16 10.99 -3.18
C MET A 578 -7.64 9.55 -3.00
N LEU A 579 -7.88 9.18 -1.74
CA LEU A 579 -8.56 7.95 -1.38
C LEU A 579 -10.06 8.23 -1.17
N ASP A 580 -10.91 7.36 -1.68
CA ASP A 580 -12.37 7.47 -1.56
C ASP A 580 -12.94 6.23 -0.86
N PRO A 581 -13.07 6.23 0.48
CA PRO A 581 -13.61 5.09 1.21
C PRO A 581 -15.09 4.89 0.85
N GLY A 582 -15.42 3.79 0.19
CA GLY A 582 -16.76 3.46 -0.29
C GLY A 582 -17.82 3.53 0.81
N HIS A 583 -19.05 3.89 0.45
CA HIS A 583 -20.20 3.98 1.37
C HIS A 583 -19.96 4.92 2.58
N GLY A 584 -20.68 4.74 3.71
CA GLY A 584 -20.52 5.54 4.93
C GLY A 584 -21.86 5.99 5.55
N GLY A 585 -21.87 6.20 6.87
CA GLY A 585 -23.02 6.70 7.63
C GLY A 585 -24.23 5.78 7.53
N THR A 586 -25.29 6.26 6.86
CA THR A 586 -26.54 5.53 6.61
C THR A 586 -26.44 4.51 5.47
N ASP A 587 -25.38 4.55 4.68
CA ASP A 587 -25.07 3.56 3.66
C ASP A 587 -24.00 2.61 4.20
N MET A 588 -24.40 1.37 4.48
CA MET A 588 -23.52 0.34 5.04
C MET A 588 -22.63 -0.31 3.96
N GLY A 589 -22.94 -0.09 2.68
CA GLY A 589 -22.44 -0.90 1.58
C GLY A 589 -23.01 -2.31 1.59
N ALA A 590 -22.24 -3.26 1.09
CA ALA A 590 -22.53 -4.68 1.24
C ALA A 590 -22.63 -5.06 2.72
N VAL A 591 -23.78 -5.63 3.11
CA VAL A 591 -23.91 -6.30 4.41
C VAL A 591 -22.99 -7.52 4.37
N GLY A 592 -21.93 -7.44 5.16
CA GLY A 592 -20.95 -8.51 5.28
C GLY A 592 -21.50 -9.72 6.02
N SER A 593 -20.58 -10.53 6.54
CA SER A 593 -20.91 -11.75 7.27
C SER A 593 -21.48 -11.53 8.69
N THR A 594 -21.68 -10.27 9.10
CA THR A 594 -21.72 -9.83 10.50
C THR A 594 -22.76 -8.72 10.77
N SER A 595 -23.27 -8.64 12.01
CA SER A 595 -24.43 -7.79 12.37
C SER A 595 -24.16 -6.27 12.35
N GLU A 596 -25.19 -5.44 12.52
CA GLU A 596 -25.09 -3.97 12.74
C GLU A 596 -24.12 -3.55 13.88
N ASN A 597 -23.66 -4.49 14.73
CA ASN A 597 -22.66 -4.25 15.79
C ASN A 597 -21.23 -4.63 15.37
N PHE A 598 -20.97 -4.89 14.08
CA PHE A 598 -19.70 -5.33 13.53
C PHE A 598 -19.35 -4.50 12.27
N PRO A 599 -18.06 -4.41 11.91
CA PRO A 599 -17.61 -3.80 10.65
C PRO A 599 -18.41 -4.26 9.43
N GLN A 600 -19.05 -3.30 8.77
CA GLN A 600 -19.65 -3.47 7.44
C GLN A 600 -18.64 -3.07 6.36
N GLU A 601 -19.02 -3.17 5.08
CA GLU A 601 -18.17 -2.73 3.97
C GLU A 601 -17.67 -1.28 4.18
N LYS A 602 -18.56 -0.37 4.59
CA LYS A 602 -18.19 1.03 4.91
C LYS A 602 -17.11 1.18 5.97
N ASP A 603 -16.95 0.23 6.89
CA ASP A 603 -16.02 0.32 8.01
C ASP A 603 -14.66 -0.26 7.60
N LEU A 604 -14.66 -1.36 6.84
CA LEU A 604 -13.44 -1.93 6.24
C LEU A 604 -12.86 -1.00 5.18
N ASN A 605 -13.68 -0.44 4.30
CA ASN A 605 -13.27 0.57 3.30
C ASN A 605 -12.59 1.78 3.95
N LEU A 606 -13.05 2.18 5.14
CA LEU A 606 -12.42 3.28 5.90
C LEU A 606 -11.11 2.83 6.55
N ALA A 607 -11.07 1.65 7.17
CA ALA A 607 -9.88 1.12 7.82
C ALA A 607 -8.73 0.89 6.83
N GLU A 608 -9.01 0.26 5.70
CA GLU A 608 -8.04 0.02 4.63
C GLU A 608 -7.54 1.34 4.04
N ALA A 609 -8.43 2.30 3.77
CA ALA A 609 -8.04 3.62 3.29
C ALA A 609 -7.24 4.45 4.32
N LEU A 610 -7.45 4.25 5.62
CA LEU A 610 -6.63 4.85 6.68
C LEU A 610 -5.24 4.20 6.78
N ALA A 611 -5.14 2.89 6.61
CA ALA A 611 -3.87 2.18 6.50
C ALA A 611 -3.09 2.60 5.23
N ALA A 612 -3.78 2.67 4.09
CA ALA A 612 -3.24 3.17 2.83
C ALA A 612 -2.77 4.62 2.94
N LYS A 613 -3.53 5.48 3.62
CA LYS A 613 -3.12 6.85 3.92
C LYS A 613 -1.80 6.91 4.69
N TYR A 614 -1.68 6.17 5.80
CA TYR A 614 -0.45 6.14 6.60
C TYR A 614 0.74 5.64 5.77
N ARG A 615 0.55 4.57 4.98
CA ARG A 615 1.59 4.00 4.09
C ARG A 615 2.01 4.97 2.98
N LEU A 616 1.08 5.69 2.36
CA LEU A 616 1.36 6.73 1.37
C LEU A 616 2.11 7.93 1.96
N GLU A 617 1.73 8.38 3.17
CA GLU A 617 2.42 9.45 3.89
C GLU A 617 3.85 9.05 4.31
N GLN A 618 4.10 7.76 4.63
CA GLN A 618 5.45 7.22 4.85
C GLN A 618 6.35 7.22 3.60
N LEU A 619 5.76 7.36 2.40
CA LEU A 619 6.47 7.55 1.13
C LEU A 619 6.55 9.03 0.71
N GLY A 620 6.01 9.97 1.51
CA GLY A 620 6.03 11.40 1.24
C GLY A 620 4.83 11.97 0.48
N ALA A 621 3.83 11.15 0.15
CA ALA A 621 2.65 11.59 -0.59
C ALA A 621 1.74 12.50 0.24
N THR A 622 1.09 13.48 -0.41
CA THR A 622 -0.02 14.23 0.19
C THR A 622 -1.31 13.45 0.00
N VAL A 623 -1.94 12.97 1.08
CA VAL A 623 -3.16 12.17 1.00
C VAL A 623 -4.40 13.00 1.34
N LEU A 624 -5.34 13.02 0.39
CA LEU A 624 -6.69 13.55 0.55
C LEU A 624 -7.67 12.38 0.75
N MET A 625 -8.78 12.61 1.47
CA MET A 625 -9.84 11.61 1.61
C MET A 625 -11.21 12.24 1.41
N THR A 626 -12.14 11.54 0.75
CA THR A 626 -13.54 12.00 0.60
C THR A 626 -14.34 11.93 1.91
N ARG A 627 -13.95 11.03 2.81
CA ARG A 627 -14.31 10.99 4.24
C ARG A 627 -13.15 10.42 5.05
N SER A 628 -13.06 10.78 6.33
CA SER A 628 -12.09 10.22 7.29
C SER A 628 -12.78 9.69 8.57
N ASP A 629 -14.10 9.54 8.49
CA ASP A 629 -15.03 9.14 9.54
C ASP A 629 -16.24 8.40 8.93
N ASP A 630 -17.22 8.06 9.76
CA ASP A 630 -18.49 7.44 9.35
C ASP A 630 -19.51 8.47 8.78
N SER A 631 -19.04 9.40 7.95
CA SER A 631 -19.90 10.31 7.19
C SER A 631 -20.34 9.70 5.86
N PHE A 632 -21.45 10.20 5.30
CA PHE A 632 -22.01 9.75 4.01
C PHE A 632 -21.85 10.83 2.93
N PRO A 633 -20.69 10.94 2.26
CA PRO A 633 -20.57 11.75 1.06
C PRO A 633 -21.25 11.03 -0.12
N THR A 634 -22.12 11.74 -0.84
CA THR A 634 -22.81 11.18 -2.01
C THR A 634 -21.84 11.00 -3.18
N LEU A 635 -22.23 10.21 -4.18
CA LEU A 635 -21.46 10.05 -5.42
C LEU A 635 -21.16 11.40 -6.10
N GLY A 636 -22.07 12.37 -5.99
CA GLY A 636 -21.88 13.73 -6.48
C GLY A 636 -20.82 14.51 -5.69
N ASP A 637 -20.82 14.39 -4.36
CA ASP A 637 -19.84 15.04 -3.49
C ASP A 637 -18.43 14.48 -3.71
N ARG A 638 -18.30 13.15 -3.90
CA ARG A 638 -17.02 12.46 -4.18
C ARG A 638 -16.38 12.95 -5.49
N VAL A 639 -17.15 12.95 -6.58
CA VAL A 639 -16.66 13.45 -7.89
C VAL A 639 -16.41 14.96 -7.86
N LYS A 640 -17.19 15.72 -7.08
CA LYS A 640 -16.90 17.14 -6.86
C LYS A 640 -15.58 17.35 -6.12
N ALA A 641 -15.33 16.63 -5.02
CA ALA A 641 -14.07 16.71 -4.28
C ALA A 641 -12.86 16.34 -5.16
N LEU A 642 -12.98 15.27 -5.96
CA LEU A 642 -11.99 14.86 -6.95
C LEU A 642 -11.66 15.99 -7.95
N ASN A 643 -12.68 16.57 -8.58
CA ASN A 643 -12.48 17.61 -9.61
C ASN A 643 -12.03 18.96 -9.03
N ASP A 644 -12.50 19.33 -7.84
CA ASP A 644 -12.13 20.57 -7.15
C ASP A 644 -10.69 20.51 -6.62
N ALA A 645 -10.23 19.34 -6.15
CA ALA A 645 -8.89 19.15 -5.58
C ALA A 645 -7.81 18.80 -6.61
N ALA A 646 -8.20 18.18 -7.74
CA ALA A 646 -7.31 17.75 -8.81
C ALA A 646 -6.04 16.99 -8.34
N PRO A 647 -6.20 15.85 -7.64
CA PRO A 647 -5.08 14.99 -7.24
C PRO A 647 -4.38 14.39 -8.47
N ASP A 648 -3.27 13.70 -8.24
CA ASP A 648 -2.52 12.97 -9.29
C ASP A 648 -3.00 11.52 -9.43
N PHE A 649 -3.68 10.99 -8.41
CA PHE A 649 -4.31 9.67 -8.40
C PHE A 649 -5.64 9.71 -7.65
N PHE A 650 -6.64 8.96 -8.10
CA PHE A 650 -7.88 8.72 -7.38
C PHE A 650 -8.17 7.22 -7.26
N ILE A 651 -8.32 6.73 -6.03
CA ILE A 651 -8.57 5.32 -5.72
C ILE A 651 -9.79 5.25 -4.80
N SER A 652 -10.92 4.78 -5.33
CA SER A 652 -12.08 4.40 -4.53
C SER A 652 -11.87 3.00 -3.97
N VAL A 653 -12.02 2.85 -2.65
CA VAL A 653 -11.72 1.61 -1.91
C VAL A 653 -13.03 0.97 -1.48
N HIS A 654 -13.26 -0.25 -1.94
CA HIS A 654 -14.49 -1.01 -1.79
C HIS A 654 -14.21 -2.48 -1.45
N HIS A 655 -15.19 -3.17 -0.87
CA HIS A 655 -15.15 -4.61 -0.67
C HIS A 655 -16.37 -5.29 -1.33
N ASN A 656 -16.09 -6.35 -2.07
CA ASN A 656 -17.02 -6.92 -3.03
C ASN A 656 -18.11 -7.78 -2.36
N SER A 657 -19.16 -8.11 -3.10
CA SER A 657 -20.20 -9.02 -2.61
C SER A 657 -20.90 -9.77 -3.73
N THR A 658 -21.66 -10.81 -3.37
CA THR A 658 -22.55 -11.48 -4.32
C THR A 658 -23.92 -11.76 -3.71
N ASN A 659 -24.89 -12.12 -4.56
CA ASN A 659 -26.22 -12.49 -4.12
C ASN A 659 -26.15 -13.67 -3.13
N LEU A 660 -26.79 -13.50 -1.97
CA LEU A 660 -26.91 -14.52 -0.92
C LEU A 660 -27.94 -15.62 -1.27
N ASP A 661 -27.90 -16.11 -2.51
CA ASP A 661 -28.69 -17.24 -3.03
C ASP A 661 -27.83 -18.44 -3.46
N LYS A 662 -26.50 -18.34 -3.24
CA LYS A 662 -25.44 -19.29 -3.61
C LYS A 662 -24.47 -19.47 -2.43
N ASP A 663 -23.66 -20.53 -2.46
CA ASP A 663 -22.58 -20.69 -1.48
C ASP A 663 -21.43 -19.72 -1.77
N THR A 664 -20.98 -18.99 -0.75
CA THR A 664 -19.88 -18.01 -0.84
C THR A 664 -18.64 -18.42 -0.03
N ASN A 665 -18.63 -19.59 0.64
CA ASN A 665 -17.51 -20.00 1.51
C ASN A 665 -16.14 -20.08 0.80
N GLY A 666 -16.15 -20.36 -0.50
CA GLY A 666 -14.98 -20.39 -1.38
C GLY A 666 -14.94 -19.25 -2.40
N LEU A 667 -15.74 -18.19 -2.21
CA LEU A 667 -15.61 -16.96 -3.01
C LEU A 667 -14.45 -16.15 -2.42
N VAL A 668 -13.45 -15.89 -3.27
CA VAL A 668 -12.25 -15.11 -2.95
C VAL A 668 -11.83 -14.25 -4.15
N GLY A 669 -11.02 -13.24 -3.89
CA GLY A 669 -10.24 -12.53 -4.90
C GLY A 669 -10.50 -11.03 -5.00
N THR A 670 -9.54 -10.33 -5.61
CA THR A 670 -9.53 -8.88 -5.81
C THR A 670 -9.95 -8.55 -7.25
N GLU A 671 -10.76 -7.50 -7.45
CA GLU A 671 -11.10 -6.93 -8.77
C GLU A 671 -10.71 -5.44 -8.81
N CYS A 672 -10.36 -4.90 -9.97
CA CYS A 672 -10.10 -3.45 -10.09
C CYS A 672 -10.72 -2.85 -11.37
N TYR A 673 -11.32 -1.67 -11.22
CA TYR A 673 -12.23 -1.09 -12.20
C TYR A 673 -11.81 0.30 -12.65
N TRP A 674 -11.84 0.52 -13.97
CA TRP A 674 -11.54 1.80 -14.61
C TRP A 674 -12.66 2.18 -15.59
N PHE A 675 -12.76 3.46 -15.95
CA PHE A 675 -13.66 3.92 -17.01
C PHE A 675 -12.90 4.58 -18.16
N TYR A 676 -12.07 5.58 -17.86
CA TYR A 676 -11.14 6.14 -18.83
C TYR A 676 -9.83 5.34 -18.86
N THR A 677 -9.22 5.21 -20.04
CA THR A 677 -8.12 4.28 -20.34
C THR A 677 -6.91 4.50 -19.44
N GLU A 678 -6.72 5.73 -19.00
CA GLU A 678 -5.61 6.23 -18.18
C GLU A 678 -5.70 5.74 -16.73
N GLY A 679 -6.87 5.29 -16.28
CA GLY A 679 -7.03 4.54 -15.03
C GLY A 679 -6.51 3.10 -15.12
N LYS A 680 -6.37 2.53 -16.32
CA LYS A 680 -6.02 1.10 -16.48
C LYS A 680 -4.62 0.72 -15.98
N PRO A 681 -3.54 1.51 -16.19
CA PRO A 681 -2.23 1.19 -15.62
C PRO A 681 -2.24 1.14 -14.09
N LEU A 682 -2.90 2.12 -13.45
CA LEU A 682 -3.12 2.15 -12.00
C LEU A 682 -3.91 0.92 -11.53
N ALA A 683 -4.98 0.56 -12.25
CA ALA A 683 -5.79 -0.60 -11.92
C ALA A 683 -5.00 -1.92 -12.00
N GLN A 684 -4.04 -2.02 -12.94
CA GLN A 684 -3.14 -3.17 -13.04
C GLN A 684 -2.10 -3.20 -11.92
N ALA A 685 -1.42 -2.08 -11.64
CA ALA A 685 -0.45 -2.00 -10.54
C ALA A 685 -1.09 -2.34 -9.18
N LEU A 686 -2.33 -1.86 -8.94
CA LEU A 686 -3.11 -2.22 -7.76
C LEU A 686 -3.48 -3.71 -7.75
N MET A 687 -3.86 -4.30 -8.88
CA MET A 687 -4.14 -5.74 -8.97
C MET A 687 -2.91 -6.57 -8.60
N ASP A 688 -1.76 -6.24 -9.19
CA ASP A 688 -0.53 -7.00 -9.04
C ASP A 688 0.00 -6.92 -7.60
N ARG A 689 0.07 -5.71 -7.03
CA ARG A 689 0.50 -5.49 -5.63
C ARG A 689 -0.51 -6.04 -4.61
N MET A 690 -1.82 -5.90 -4.83
CA MET A 690 -2.82 -6.42 -3.88
C MET A 690 -2.83 -7.95 -3.87
N THR A 691 -2.72 -8.59 -5.04
CA THR A 691 -2.55 -10.05 -5.18
C THR A 691 -1.29 -10.52 -4.44
N SER A 692 -0.16 -9.85 -4.69
CA SER A 692 1.15 -10.12 -4.07
C SER A 692 1.11 -10.01 -2.54
N ALA A 693 0.51 -8.95 -2.00
CA ALA A 693 0.45 -8.69 -0.56
C ALA A 693 -0.58 -9.54 0.21
N THR A 694 -1.63 -10.07 -0.44
CA THR A 694 -2.72 -10.78 0.24
C THR A 694 -2.85 -12.26 -0.10
N GLY A 695 -2.25 -12.72 -1.21
CA GLY A 695 -2.42 -14.08 -1.73
C GLY A 695 -3.81 -14.36 -2.32
N ARG A 696 -4.65 -13.33 -2.52
CA ARG A 696 -5.99 -13.44 -3.11
C ARG A 696 -5.95 -13.76 -4.61
N GLU A 697 -7.05 -14.27 -5.16
CA GLU A 697 -7.18 -14.49 -6.60
C GLU A 697 -7.17 -13.15 -7.36
N ALA A 698 -6.28 -13.01 -8.35
CA ALA A 698 -6.27 -11.88 -9.28
C ALA A 698 -7.42 -12.04 -10.31
N ARG A 699 -8.63 -11.61 -9.95
CA ARG A 699 -9.84 -11.85 -10.74
C ARG A 699 -9.89 -10.98 -12.01
N GLY A 700 -9.30 -9.80 -11.97
CA GLY A 700 -8.94 -9.03 -13.16
C GLY A 700 -9.22 -7.53 -13.10
N VAL A 701 -8.81 -6.86 -14.19
CA VAL A 701 -8.89 -5.41 -14.39
C VAL A 701 -9.94 -5.09 -15.46
N PHE A 702 -11.05 -4.46 -15.07
CA PHE A 702 -12.27 -4.36 -15.87
C PHE A 702 -12.68 -2.92 -16.20
N TYR A 703 -13.19 -2.72 -17.41
CA TYR A 703 -13.88 -1.49 -17.78
C TYR A 703 -15.31 -1.50 -17.20
N ASN A 704 -15.71 -0.47 -16.44
CA ASN A 704 -17.06 -0.36 -15.89
C ASN A 704 -17.47 1.10 -15.63
N TYR A 705 -18.78 1.35 -15.54
CA TYR A 705 -19.43 2.67 -15.58
C TYR A 705 -19.56 3.37 -14.22
N PHE A 706 -18.79 2.96 -13.21
CA PHE A 706 -18.91 3.45 -11.83
C PHE A 706 -18.77 4.98 -11.73
N TYR A 707 -19.68 5.63 -10.99
CA TYR A 707 -19.82 7.09 -11.02
C TYR A 707 -18.53 7.83 -10.63
N VAL A 708 -17.74 7.26 -9.70
CA VAL A 708 -16.51 7.86 -9.17
C VAL A 708 -15.29 7.74 -10.10
N THR A 709 -15.22 6.70 -10.94
CA THR A 709 -14.10 6.49 -11.89
C THR A 709 -14.22 7.33 -13.18
N ARG A 710 -15.32 8.08 -13.30
CA ARG A 710 -15.73 8.79 -14.53
C ARG A 710 -15.24 10.25 -14.62
N SER A 711 -14.09 10.55 -14.02
CA SER A 711 -13.33 11.80 -14.25
C SER A 711 -12.04 11.55 -15.02
N ASN A 712 -11.56 12.59 -15.72
CA ASN A 712 -10.32 12.59 -16.50
C ASN A 712 -9.18 13.40 -15.84
N ILE A 713 -9.42 14.03 -14.68
CA ILE A 713 -8.43 14.94 -14.07
C ILE A 713 -7.12 14.22 -13.64
N CYS A 714 -7.21 12.91 -13.42
CA CYS A 714 -6.12 11.99 -13.13
C CYS A 714 -6.58 10.55 -13.46
N PRO A 715 -5.67 9.55 -13.44
CA PRO A 715 -6.05 8.14 -13.31
C PRO A 715 -7.01 7.94 -12.13
N ALA A 716 -8.19 7.39 -12.43
CA ALA A 716 -9.28 7.21 -11.47
C ALA A 716 -9.85 5.78 -11.54
N VAL A 717 -9.81 5.08 -10.40
CA VAL A 717 -10.16 3.66 -10.30
C VAL A 717 -11.04 3.36 -9.08
N LEU A 718 -11.70 2.20 -9.10
CA LEU A 718 -12.38 1.59 -7.97
C LEU A 718 -11.79 0.19 -7.76
N LEU A 719 -11.25 -0.04 -6.57
CA LEU A 719 -10.60 -1.29 -6.17
C LEU A 719 -11.53 -2.06 -5.24
N GLU A 720 -11.83 -3.32 -5.60
CA GLU A 720 -12.62 -4.27 -4.84
C GLU A 720 -11.67 -5.26 -4.16
N THR A 721 -11.42 -5.11 -2.87
CA THR A 721 -10.19 -5.60 -2.24
C THR A 721 -10.30 -7.05 -1.77
N GLY A 722 -11.49 -7.46 -1.32
CA GLY A 722 -11.95 -8.83 -1.09
C GLY A 722 -13.47 -8.89 -0.87
N PHE A 723 -14.09 -10.08 -0.86
CA PHE A 723 -15.53 -10.27 -0.74
C PHE A 723 -16.03 -10.35 0.72
N VAL A 724 -16.69 -9.30 1.23
CA VAL A 724 -17.30 -9.30 2.58
C VAL A 724 -18.43 -10.31 2.75
N SER A 725 -19.03 -10.79 1.65
CA SER A 725 -20.01 -11.88 1.66
C SER A 725 -19.40 -13.27 1.87
N SER A 726 -18.06 -13.40 1.86
CA SER A 726 -17.33 -14.66 2.12
C SER A 726 -16.85 -14.70 3.57
N PRO A 727 -17.29 -15.67 4.40
CA PRO A 727 -16.84 -15.79 5.80
C PRO A 727 -15.32 -15.87 5.97
N THR A 728 -14.62 -16.45 5.00
CA THR A 728 -13.16 -16.62 5.03
C THR A 728 -12.44 -15.33 4.64
N GLU A 729 -12.89 -14.66 3.56
CA GLU A 729 -12.22 -13.46 3.07
C GLU A 729 -12.53 -12.22 3.91
N TYR A 730 -13.77 -12.07 4.40
CA TYR A 730 -14.12 -11.06 5.41
C TYR A 730 -13.17 -11.10 6.62
N GLN A 731 -12.76 -12.29 7.07
CA GLN A 731 -11.84 -12.42 8.21
C GLN A 731 -10.39 -12.03 7.87
N SER A 732 -9.99 -12.14 6.60
CA SER A 732 -8.74 -11.57 6.11
C SER A 732 -8.81 -10.03 6.09
N CYS A 733 -9.86 -9.47 5.48
CA CYS A 733 -10.09 -8.02 5.36
C CYS A 733 -10.28 -7.29 6.70
N ALA A 734 -10.89 -7.94 7.71
CA ALA A 734 -11.05 -7.35 9.05
C ALA A 734 -9.85 -7.61 10.00
N GLY A 735 -8.91 -8.48 9.59
CA GLY A 735 -7.68 -8.75 10.32
C GLY A 735 -6.64 -7.65 10.12
N ASP A 736 -5.86 -7.32 11.16
CA ASP A 736 -4.87 -6.24 11.08
C ASP A 736 -3.79 -6.50 10.02
N LEU A 737 -3.40 -7.77 9.85
CA LEU A 737 -2.45 -8.17 8.82
C LEU A 737 -2.97 -7.92 7.41
N GLY A 738 -4.28 -8.09 7.18
CA GLY A 738 -4.92 -7.75 5.91
C GLY A 738 -4.86 -6.26 5.66
N LEU A 739 -5.52 -5.46 6.51
CA LEU A 739 -5.62 -4.01 6.41
C LEU A 739 -4.27 -3.31 6.18
N TRP A 740 -3.22 -3.76 6.88
CA TRP A 740 -1.89 -3.15 6.77
C TRP A 740 -1.06 -3.63 5.58
N ALA A 741 -1.34 -4.83 5.04
CA ALA A 741 -0.77 -5.31 3.79
C ALA A 741 -1.49 -4.68 2.59
N GLU A 742 -2.82 -4.62 2.62
CA GLU A 742 -3.69 -3.96 1.64
C GLU A 742 -3.33 -2.47 1.47
N GLY A 743 -3.25 -1.73 2.58
CA GLY A 743 -2.84 -0.33 2.55
C GLY A 743 -1.41 -0.11 2.04
N GLY A 744 -0.49 -1.05 2.32
CA GLY A 744 0.87 -0.99 1.77
C GLY A 744 0.94 -1.36 0.27
N ALA A 745 0.06 -2.24 -0.20
CA ALA A 745 -0.07 -2.59 -1.62
C ALA A 745 -0.60 -1.40 -2.43
N ILE A 746 -1.59 -0.67 -1.91
CA ILE A 746 -2.07 0.59 -2.50
C ILE A 746 -0.93 1.61 -2.62
N ALA A 747 -0.13 1.78 -1.56
CA ALA A 747 0.99 2.70 -1.55
C ALA A 747 2.12 2.32 -2.53
N GLN A 748 2.43 1.03 -2.67
CA GLN A 748 3.37 0.52 -3.68
C GLN A 748 2.85 0.74 -5.11
N ALA A 749 1.59 0.41 -5.39
CA ALA A 749 1.01 0.54 -6.73
C ALA A 749 1.01 1.99 -7.25
N VAL A 750 0.82 2.97 -6.35
CA VAL A 750 1.02 4.39 -6.68
C VAL A 750 2.47 4.68 -7.04
N LEU A 751 3.43 4.19 -6.25
CA LEU A 751 4.86 4.37 -6.50
C LEU A 751 5.36 3.70 -7.79
N ASP A 752 4.83 2.52 -8.14
CA ASP A 752 5.09 1.85 -9.42
C ASP A 752 4.57 2.68 -10.62
N CYS A 753 3.49 3.44 -10.44
CA CYS A 753 2.92 4.32 -11.45
C CYS A 753 3.62 5.70 -11.58
N VAL A 754 4.48 6.08 -10.64
CA VAL A 754 5.23 7.35 -10.67
C VAL A 754 6.64 7.10 -11.22
N PRO A 755 6.99 7.64 -12.42
CA PRO A 755 8.32 7.47 -13.00
C PRO A 755 9.41 8.22 -12.21
N GLY A 756 10.62 7.66 -12.24
CA GLY A 756 11.86 8.35 -11.82
C GLY A 756 12.40 9.31 -12.88
#